data_AF-A0A2G5HGW1-F1
#
_entry.id   AF-A0A2G5HGW1-F1
#
_cell.length_a   1.000
_cell.length_b   1.000
_cell.length_c   1.000
_cell.angle_alpha   90.00
_cell.angle_beta   90.00
_cell.angle_gamma   90.00
#
_symmetry.space_group_name_H-M   'P 1'
#
loop_
_entity.id
_entity.type
_entity.pdbx_description
1 polymer ?
#
loop_
_entity_poly.entity_id
_entity_poly.type
_entity_poly.pdbx_seq_one_letter_code
_entity_poly.pdbx_strand_id
1 'polypeptide(L)'
;MAPNAGWNTYRLYKEGTTKLTTWLVDNALRCKADVQTSASRNTNNGEASSKSKYTVPLTQFVRMAKTIAHSTDPRIRISQNILALIKYTISMRKHAATFFSKMAFNAGNDELLKSNASHQYFIEILEQVLNILDPSNQKDKDISDEVDLPNTFSALTVEEPTSEGTAPPELPEQRANVDVSYEPEADDFDNAFAVFSFFEDLNSIREFISGVWVDYANGQLDLMSAAVTTDTGFRMIKDSCEALIDSPAFIEIRDSDVWDRLPWNGNRDYMIAVAFLAEHFGGESEALREWTCGNANNMLSSFAQILTSRKVPVLKPDHYGVYKPEQDRSAMSLEEQDQEDLIITMNLLQEFTKLSRAHVDLPVEDELTRGIRLMTDTCDARQLPMFAGFAFQILLDIHNSLRNHVLQAHCDLQNHARRIVGIMDDYLRLSKNRRIDTWAPTNDEVLRMIKETANFWVLDDIMTNLPLPVPEGAPKMPSFYLLKNHPVLAGLLLFHLNLRVQDAGISLCNAWGSVLYPAHLYNACQQSAGLTAPWRDIEYMIETHSAKRLFVGAPPSEPSDYLKRFVLALGGSAATFARNRRPGGGRSLIVHSKKGPRGLKTTTPVRDTFEPRYVDHDQAVVSKANLVAMLSVAMKARRTNSPSVDLSVLHAQITTQRDLTPTQVLQVVREGMAGEEHHLFDYINLHFRGYKLLRMLHTHLTGQLSRYFGPNFIENESELPFIIGYVFEVMAGSDRIAQALQLELGGSNMLHTAAETMKAFLEDGTNARQGLINTKVWTRAYHFHHRQGTVDQLMASIADEW
;
A
#
# COMPACT_ATOMS: atom_id res chain seq x y z
N MET A 1 -9.24 9.65 -15.81
CA MET A 1 -8.65 8.39 -15.29
C MET A 1 -7.15 8.58 -15.21
N ALA A 2 -6.57 8.50 -14.01
CA ALA A 2 -5.12 8.46 -13.88
C ALA A 2 -4.61 7.16 -14.51
N PRO A 3 -3.44 7.13 -15.18
CA PRO A 3 -2.93 5.90 -15.74
C PRO A 3 -2.68 4.92 -14.59
N ASN A 4 -3.38 3.78 -14.59
CA ASN A 4 -3.04 2.65 -13.73
C ASN A 4 -1.55 2.35 -13.96
N ALA A 5 -0.78 2.21 -12.89
CA ALA A 5 0.60 1.75 -12.99
C ALA A 5 0.61 0.53 -13.92
N GLY A 6 1.44 0.53 -14.96
CA GLY A 6 1.46 -0.57 -15.92
C GLY A 6 2.31 -1.71 -15.39
N TRP A 7 1.70 -2.66 -14.69
CA TRP A 7 2.38 -3.83 -14.12
C TRP A 7 1.99 -5.17 -14.78
N ASN A 8 1.32 -5.13 -15.95
CA ASN A 8 0.99 -6.34 -16.74
C ASN A 8 2.10 -6.62 -17.76
N THR A 9 2.82 -7.72 -17.59
CA THR A 9 4.01 -8.06 -18.39
C THR A 9 3.67 -8.28 -19.86
N TYR A 10 2.56 -8.97 -20.18
CA TYR A 10 2.15 -9.18 -21.57
C TYR A 10 1.85 -7.85 -22.27
N ARG A 11 1.13 -6.94 -21.60
CA ARG A 11 0.81 -5.62 -22.16
C ARG A 11 2.08 -4.82 -22.45
N LEU A 12 3.04 -4.80 -21.52
CA LEU A 12 4.31 -4.10 -21.69
C LEU A 12 5.15 -4.71 -22.82
N TYR A 13 5.14 -6.04 -22.94
CA TYR A 13 5.75 -6.75 -24.05
C TYR A 13 5.11 -6.37 -25.40
N LYS A 14 3.77 -6.30 -25.49
CA LYS A 14 3.07 -5.84 -26.70
C LYS A 14 3.39 -4.39 -27.01
N GLU A 15 3.31 -3.49 -26.02
CA GLU A 15 3.69 -2.08 -26.19
C GLU A 15 5.14 -1.93 -26.66
N GLY A 16 6.06 -2.72 -26.11
CA GLY A 16 7.47 -2.72 -26.49
C GLY A 16 7.69 -3.22 -27.92
N THR A 17 7.05 -4.32 -28.30
CA THR A 17 7.14 -4.86 -29.67
C THR A 17 6.48 -3.94 -30.70
N THR A 18 5.35 -3.29 -30.38
CA THR A 18 4.74 -2.25 -31.22
C THR A 18 5.67 -1.05 -31.40
N LYS A 19 6.28 -0.55 -30.31
CA LYS A 19 7.23 0.57 -30.38
C LYS A 19 8.46 0.23 -31.21
N LEU A 20 9.03 -0.97 -30.99
CA LEU A 20 10.17 -1.46 -31.75
C LEU A 20 9.83 -1.58 -33.24
N THR A 21 8.70 -2.20 -33.57
CA THR A 21 8.28 -2.40 -34.96
C THR A 21 7.98 -1.09 -35.65
N THR A 22 7.28 -0.17 -34.98
CA THR A 22 7.01 1.17 -35.49
C THR A 22 8.32 1.93 -35.74
N TRP A 23 9.27 1.88 -34.80
CA TRP A 23 10.58 2.50 -34.98
C TRP A 23 11.35 1.91 -36.17
N LEU A 24 11.34 0.59 -36.36
CA LEU A 24 11.98 -0.06 -37.49
C LEU A 24 11.35 0.36 -38.82
N VAL A 25 10.03 0.37 -38.90
CA VAL A 25 9.30 0.73 -40.13
C VAL A 25 9.53 2.19 -40.49
N ASP A 26 9.33 3.12 -39.55
CA ASP A 26 9.47 4.55 -39.81
C ASP A 26 10.88 4.91 -40.28
N ASN A 27 11.91 4.35 -39.64
CA ASN A 27 13.29 4.62 -40.02
C ASN A 27 13.68 3.91 -41.31
N ALA A 28 13.17 2.70 -41.56
CA ALA A 28 13.38 2.03 -42.85
C ALA A 28 12.75 2.81 -44.01
N LEU A 29 11.53 3.32 -43.84
CA LEU A 29 10.84 4.17 -44.83
C LEU A 29 11.60 5.49 -45.06
N ARG A 30 12.12 6.13 -44.00
CA ARG A 30 12.99 7.31 -44.11
C ARG A 30 14.26 7.02 -44.92
N CYS A 31 14.82 5.83 -44.78
CA CYS A 31 15.96 5.33 -45.55
C CYS A 31 15.55 4.76 -46.94
N LYS A 32 14.33 5.03 -47.42
CA LYS A 32 13.80 4.60 -48.72
C LYS A 32 13.74 3.07 -48.91
N ALA A 33 13.60 2.33 -47.81
CA ALA A 33 13.32 0.90 -47.87
C ALA A 33 11.89 0.65 -48.36
N ASP A 34 11.69 -0.41 -49.13
CA ASP A 34 10.36 -0.95 -49.43
C ASP A 34 9.91 -1.84 -48.26
N VAL A 35 8.81 -1.48 -47.61
CA VAL A 35 8.25 -2.19 -46.44
C VAL A 35 6.83 -2.64 -46.78
N GLN A 36 6.63 -3.96 -46.79
CA GLN A 36 5.31 -4.54 -47.00
C GLN A 36 4.53 -4.59 -45.69
N THR A 37 3.32 -4.03 -45.69
CA THR A 37 2.44 -4.00 -44.53
C THR A 37 1.03 -4.47 -44.90
N SER A 38 0.34 -5.09 -43.95
CA SER A 38 -1.07 -5.48 -44.07
C SER A 38 -1.92 -4.67 -43.11
N ALA A 39 -3.08 -4.18 -43.56
CA ALA A 39 -4.03 -3.51 -42.68
C ALA A 39 -4.58 -4.50 -41.65
N SER A 40 -4.50 -4.15 -40.36
CA SER A 40 -5.05 -4.99 -39.31
C SER A 40 -6.59 -4.93 -39.36
N ARG A 41 -7.28 -6.08 -39.24
CA ARG A 41 -8.75 -6.14 -39.24
C ARG A 41 -9.26 -5.46 -37.96
N ASN A 42 -9.82 -4.25 -38.07
CA ASN A 42 -10.54 -3.61 -36.97
C ASN A 42 -11.84 -4.38 -36.68
N THR A 43 -11.82 -5.26 -35.69
CA THR A 43 -13.03 -5.78 -35.05
C THR A 43 -13.37 -4.89 -33.85
N ASN A 44 -13.95 -3.72 -34.09
CA ASN A 44 -14.75 -2.99 -33.09
C ASN A 44 -15.60 -1.90 -33.79
N ASN A 45 -16.90 -2.16 -33.89
CA ASN A 45 -17.90 -1.14 -34.15
C ASN A 45 -18.21 -0.44 -32.82
N GLY A 46 -17.53 0.66 -32.53
CA GLY A 46 -17.80 1.48 -31.36
C GLY A 46 -16.72 2.52 -31.12
N GLU A 47 -17.04 3.77 -31.46
CA GLU A 47 -16.27 5.02 -31.25
C GLU A 47 -14.90 5.15 -31.94
N ALA A 48 -14.76 6.26 -32.68
CA ALA A 48 -13.63 6.58 -33.54
C ALA A 48 -12.32 6.80 -32.74
N SER A 49 -11.48 5.78 -32.67
CA SER A 49 -10.05 5.94 -32.41
C SER A 49 -9.33 6.24 -33.73
N SER A 50 -8.61 7.35 -33.81
CA SER A 50 -7.97 7.89 -35.02
C SER A 50 -6.65 7.21 -35.44
N LYS A 51 -6.31 6.03 -34.89
CA LYS A 51 -5.03 5.33 -35.18
C LYS A 51 -5.22 4.19 -36.18
N SER A 52 -4.53 4.23 -37.31
CA SER A 52 -4.48 3.11 -38.27
C SER A 52 -3.40 2.10 -37.87
N LYS A 53 -3.79 0.85 -37.60
CA LYS A 53 -2.87 -0.24 -37.23
C LYS A 53 -2.51 -1.13 -38.43
N TYR A 54 -1.22 -1.44 -38.59
CA TYR A 54 -0.71 -2.31 -39.65
C TYR A 54 0.19 -3.42 -39.10
N THR A 55 0.16 -4.60 -39.70
CA THR A 55 1.03 -5.73 -39.34
C THR A 55 2.21 -5.88 -40.30
N VAL A 56 3.35 -6.32 -39.79
CA VAL A 56 4.61 -6.45 -40.53
C VAL A 56 5.23 -7.85 -40.33
N PRO A 57 5.47 -8.60 -41.41
CA PRO A 57 6.16 -9.88 -41.35
C PRO A 57 7.57 -9.81 -40.75
N LEU A 58 7.90 -10.75 -39.86
CA LEU A 58 9.22 -10.83 -39.19
C LEU A 58 10.38 -11.01 -40.19
N THR A 59 10.13 -11.62 -41.34
CA THR A 59 11.10 -11.81 -42.42
C THR A 59 11.71 -10.49 -42.92
N GLN A 60 11.01 -9.36 -42.73
CA GLN A 60 11.48 -8.03 -43.14
C GLN A 60 12.35 -7.33 -42.11
N PHE A 61 12.36 -7.76 -40.85
CA PHE A 61 13.04 -7.06 -39.74
C PHE A 61 14.54 -6.92 -39.96
N VAL A 62 15.20 -8.00 -40.37
CA VAL A 62 16.65 -7.99 -40.67
C VAL A 62 16.96 -7.08 -41.86
N ARG A 63 16.11 -7.04 -42.89
CA ARG A 63 16.27 -6.15 -44.05
C ARG A 63 16.13 -4.69 -43.66
N MET A 64 15.13 -4.37 -42.82
CA MET A 64 14.93 -3.02 -42.27
C MET A 64 16.14 -2.58 -41.45
N ALA A 65 16.60 -3.42 -40.51
CA ALA A 65 17.77 -3.14 -39.68
C ALA A 65 19.04 -2.89 -40.51
N LYS A 66 19.31 -3.73 -41.52
CA LYS A 66 20.44 -3.53 -42.45
C LYS A 66 20.32 -2.20 -43.19
N THR A 67 19.14 -1.86 -43.69
CA THR A 67 18.93 -0.62 -44.45
C THR A 67 19.15 0.62 -43.57
N ILE A 68 18.67 0.58 -42.33
CA ILE A 68 18.90 1.63 -41.33
C ILE A 68 20.39 1.78 -41.02
N ALA A 69 21.09 0.68 -40.72
CA ALA A 69 22.50 0.69 -40.33
C ALA A 69 23.45 1.15 -41.45
N HIS A 70 23.13 0.85 -42.72
CA HIS A 70 23.95 1.24 -43.87
C HIS A 70 23.54 2.58 -44.50
N SER A 71 22.42 3.18 -44.07
CA SER A 71 21.97 4.46 -44.61
C SER A 71 22.92 5.59 -44.24
N THR A 72 23.39 6.31 -45.26
CA THR A 72 24.18 7.54 -45.10
C THR A 72 23.35 8.79 -45.32
N ASP A 73 22.14 8.68 -45.87
CA ASP A 73 21.20 9.77 -46.13
C ASP A 73 19.73 9.28 -46.09
N PRO A 74 18.98 9.53 -45.00
CA PRO A 74 19.42 10.14 -43.76
C PRO A 74 20.23 9.16 -42.89
N ARG A 75 21.24 9.66 -42.18
CA ARG A 75 21.94 8.89 -41.14
C ARG A 75 21.07 8.81 -39.88
N ILE A 76 20.62 7.60 -39.53
CA ILE A 76 19.79 7.39 -38.33
C ILE A 76 20.69 7.14 -37.11
N ARG A 77 20.48 7.90 -36.04
CA ARG A 77 21.15 7.67 -34.75
C ARG A 77 20.38 6.59 -33.97
N ILE A 78 21.08 5.52 -33.62
CA ILE A 78 20.52 4.44 -32.81
C ILE A 78 20.66 4.83 -31.33
N SER A 79 19.55 4.96 -30.61
CA SER A 79 19.54 5.34 -29.21
C SER A 79 19.78 4.13 -28.30
N GLN A 80 20.30 4.36 -27.09
CA GLN A 80 20.44 3.27 -26.11
C GLN A 80 19.07 2.69 -25.70
N ASN A 81 18.01 3.51 -25.75
CA ASN A 81 16.66 3.10 -25.37
C ASN A 81 16.10 2.04 -26.35
N ILE A 82 16.30 2.20 -27.66
CA ILE A 82 15.84 1.18 -28.62
C ILE A 82 16.63 -0.12 -28.50
N LEU A 83 17.94 -0.04 -28.22
CA LEU A 83 18.77 -1.22 -27.98
C LEU A 83 18.34 -1.95 -26.69
N ALA A 84 18.07 -1.19 -25.62
CA ALA A 84 17.55 -1.74 -24.38
C ALA A 84 16.17 -2.40 -24.58
N LEU A 85 15.31 -1.81 -25.42
CA LEU A 85 13.99 -2.36 -25.75
C LEU A 85 14.11 -3.69 -26.49
N ILE A 86 15.01 -3.79 -27.48
CA ILE A 86 15.29 -5.04 -28.20
C ILE A 86 15.82 -6.11 -27.24
N LYS A 87 16.81 -5.75 -26.40
CA LYS A 87 17.38 -6.65 -25.38
C LYS A 87 16.30 -7.16 -24.42
N TYR A 88 15.38 -6.29 -23.99
CA TYR A 88 14.25 -6.66 -23.15
C TYR A 88 13.32 -7.66 -23.84
N THR A 89 12.88 -7.38 -25.07
CA THR A 89 12.00 -8.29 -25.81
C THR A 89 12.64 -9.66 -26.02
N ILE A 90 13.94 -9.70 -26.34
CA ILE A 90 14.70 -10.95 -26.45
C ILE A 90 14.73 -11.69 -25.11
N SER A 91 15.03 -10.99 -24.01
CA SER A 91 15.10 -11.57 -22.67
C SER A 91 13.79 -12.21 -22.25
N MET A 92 12.67 -11.49 -22.42
CA MET A 92 11.33 -12.01 -22.09
C MET A 92 10.98 -13.26 -22.88
N ARG A 93 11.28 -13.25 -24.19
CA ARG A 93 11.05 -14.41 -25.05
C ARG A 93 11.96 -15.58 -24.67
N LYS A 94 13.24 -15.36 -24.38
CA LYS A 94 14.15 -16.42 -23.90
C LYS A 94 13.71 -17.02 -22.57
N HIS A 95 13.21 -16.19 -21.65
CA HIS A 95 12.65 -16.66 -20.37
C HIS A 95 11.50 -17.63 -20.60
N ALA A 96 10.51 -17.21 -21.40
CA ALA A 96 9.41 -18.09 -21.80
C ALA A 96 9.92 -19.36 -22.50
N ALA A 97 10.83 -19.24 -23.47
CA ALA A 97 11.41 -20.38 -24.20
C ALA A 97 12.01 -21.42 -23.24
N THR A 98 12.80 -20.94 -22.28
CA THR A 98 13.47 -21.77 -21.29
C THR A 98 12.46 -22.46 -20.38
N PHE A 99 11.44 -21.74 -19.94
CA PHE A 99 10.36 -22.28 -19.12
C PHE A 99 9.61 -23.40 -19.85
N PHE A 100 9.12 -23.13 -21.07
CA PHE A 100 8.41 -24.12 -21.89
C PHE A 100 9.29 -25.35 -22.18
N SER A 101 10.59 -25.15 -22.44
CA SER A 101 11.51 -26.26 -22.69
C SER A 101 11.74 -27.14 -21.45
N LYS A 102 11.87 -26.53 -20.27
CA LYS A 102 12.00 -27.27 -18.99
C LYS A 102 10.73 -28.08 -18.69
N MET A 103 9.56 -27.49 -18.90
CA MET A 103 8.28 -28.17 -18.66
C MET A 103 8.04 -29.30 -19.66
N ALA A 104 8.31 -29.09 -20.95
CA ALA A 104 8.18 -30.14 -21.99
C ALA A 104 9.13 -31.33 -21.74
N PHE A 105 10.35 -31.06 -21.25
CA PHE A 105 11.30 -32.09 -20.84
C PHE A 105 10.75 -32.96 -19.69
N ASN A 106 10.18 -32.32 -18.66
CA ASN A 106 9.60 -33.02 -17.52
C ASN A 106 8.36 -33.85 -17.90
N ALA A 107 7.61 -33.44 -18.93
CA ALA A 107 6.44 -34.15 -19.45
C ALA A 107 6.79 -35.26 -20.48
N GLY A 108 8.02 -35.34 -20.96
CA GLY A 108 8.49 -36.38 -21.89
C GLY A 108 7.90 -36.29 -23.31
N ASN A 109 7.57 -35.09 -23.80
CA ASN A 109 6.91 -34.90 -25.10
C ASN A 109 7.83 -34.24 -26.17
N ASP A 110 8.40 -35.08 -27.05
CA ASP A 110 9.33 -34.67 -28.12
C ASP A 110 8.70 -33.87 -29.27
N GLU A 111 7.37 -33.89 -29.43
CA GLU A 111 6.68 -33.11 -30.47
C GLU A 111 6.52 -31.63 -30.09
N LEU A 112 6.35 -31.34 -28.80
CA LEU A 112 6.31 -29.96 -28.29
C LEU A 112 7.68 -29.27 -28.32
N LEU A 113 8.76 -30.03 -28.16
CA LEU A 113 10.12 -29.53 -28.38
C LEU A 113 10.33 -29.03 -29.84
N LYS A 114 9.58 -29.59 -30.81
CA LYS A 114 9.59 -29.15 -32.21
C LYS A 114 8.66 -27.95 -32.46
N SER A 115 7.58 -27.81 -31.68
CA SER A 115 6.65 -26.66 -31.74
C SER A 115 7.30 -25.33 -31.32
N ASN A 116 8.36 -25.37 -30.48
CA ASN A 116 9.16 -24.19 -30.10
C ASN A 116 9.98 -23.55 -31.25
N ALA A 117 9.95 -24.12 -32.47
CA ALA A 117 10.75 -23.62 -33.59
C ALA A 117 10.35 -22.21 -34.05
N SER A 118 9.05 -21.86 -34.01
CA SER A 118 8.57 -20.51 -34.38
C SER A 118 9.05 -19.44 -33.39
N HIS A 119 9.06 -19.79 -32.10
CA HIS A 119 9.56 -18.93 -31.03
C HIS A 119 11.07 -18.71 -31.11
N GLN A 120 11.82 -19.80 -31.35
CA GLN A 120 13.26 -19.74 -31.57
C GLN A 120 13.59 -18.87 -32.80
N TYR A 121 12.82 -18.99 -33.88
CA TYR A 121 12.95 -18.13 -35.07
C TYR A 121 12.73 -16.64 -34.74
N PHE A 122 11.71 -16.30 -33.95
CA PHE A 122 11.47 -14.92 -33.52
C PHE A 122 12.67 -14.36 -32.72
N ILE A 123 13.17 -15.13 -31.76
CA ILE A 123 14.34 -14.76 -30.93
C ILE A 123 15.55 -14.52 -31.83
N GLU A 124 15.85 -15.45 -32.74
CA GLU A 124 16.99 -15.36 -33.66
C GLU A 124 16.93 -14.14 -34.56
N ILE A 125 15.74 -13.79 -35.07
CA ILE A 125 15.54 -12.59 -35.88
C ILE A 125 15.83 -11.32 -35.07
N LEU A 126 15.33 -11.22 -33.83
CA LEU A 126 15.60 -10.06 -32.99
C LEU A 126 17.08 -9.98 -32.56
N GLU A 127 17.74 -11.10 -32.29
CA GLU A 127 19.18 -11.13 -32.01
C GLU A 127 20.00 -10.65 -33.21
N GLN A 128 19.61 -11.05 -34.44
CA GLN A 128 20.23 -10.54 -35.65
C GLN A 128 20.03 -9.03 -35.80
N VAL A 129 18.81 -8.53 -35.57
CA VAL A 129 18.52 -7.09 -35.58
C VAL A 129 19.38 -6.35 -34.56
N LEU A 130 19.48 -6.86 -33.33
CA LEU A 130 20.32 -6.27 -32.28
C LEU A 130 21.79 -6.19 -32.71
N ASN A 131 22.34 -7.27 -33.24
CA ASN A 131 23.74 -7.33 -33.67
C ASN A 131 24.05 -6.41 -34.87
N ILE A 132 23.06 -6.14 -35.73
CA ILE A 132 23.19 -5.19 -36.84
C ILE A 132 23.17 -3.75 -36.34
N LEU A 133 22.29 -3.45 -35.39
CA LEU A 133 22.12 -2.11 -34.84
C LEU A 133 23.17 -1.74 -33.76
N ASP A 134 23.73 -2.74 -33.09
CA ASP A 134 24.81 -2.60 -32.09
C ASP A 134 25.93 -3.62 -32.37
N PRO A 135 26.87 -3.30 -33.28
CA PRO A 135 27.99 -4.19 -33.61
C PRO A 135 28.94 -4.47 -32.43
N SER A 136 28.95 -3.62 -31.39
CA SER A 136 29.72 -3.86 -30.15
C SER A 136 29.25 -5.09 -29.39
N ASN A 137 27.95 -5.42 -29.49
CA ASN A 137 27.33 -6.55 -28.82
C ASN A 137 27.95 -7.92 -29.18
N GLN A 138 28.64 -8.02 -30.33
CA GLN A 138 29.33 -9.24 -30.75
C GLN A 138 30.64 -9.51 -29.98
N LYS A 139 31.21 -8.51 -29.30
CA LYS A 139 32.49 -8.63 -28.58
C LYS A 139 32.36 -9.06 -27.12
N ASP A 140 31.17 -8.97 -26.52
CA ASP A 140 30.94 -9.19 -25.09
C ASP A 140 30.40 -10.60 -24.74
N LYS A 141 30.56 -11.60 -25.62
CA LYS A 141 30.05 -12.98 -25.38
C LYS A 141 30.74 -13.77 -24.26
N ASP A 142 31.74 -13.21 -23.57
CA ASP A 142 32.54 -13.89 -22.53
C ASP A 142 32.22 -13.45 -21.08
N ILE A 143 31.06 -12.84 -20.82
CA ILE A 143 30.64 -12.49 -19.44
C ILE A 143 29.29 -13.16 -19.12
N SER A 144 29.25 -13.86 -17.99
CA SER A 144 28.24 -14.80 -17.48
C SER A 144 26.75 -14.40 -17.63
N ASP A 145 25.91 -15.40 -17.90
CA ASP A 145 24.44 -15.37 -18.10
C ASP A 145 23.57 -14.95 -16.88
N GLU A 146 24.13 -14.32 -15.86
CA GLU A 146 23.36 -13.68 -14.78
C GLU A 146 23.60 -12.18 -14.80
N VAL A 147 22.90 -11.48 -15.70
CA VAL A 147 22.73 -10.03 -15.56
C VAL A 147 21.46 -9.82 -14.76
N ASP A 148 21.62 -9.54 -13.47
CA ASP A 148 20.61 -8.87 -12.66
C ASP A 148 20.29 -7.54 -13.38
N LEU A 149 19.12 -7.44 -14.01
CA LEU A 149 18.72 -6.30 -14.86
C LEU A 149 17.72 -5.38 -14.12
N PRO A 150 18.14 -4.59 -13.11
CA PRO A 150 17.29 -3.55 -12.54
C PRO A 150 17.39 -2.29 -13.39
N ASN A 151 16.62 -2.20 -14.48
CA ASN A 151 16.12 -0.93 -15.09
C ASN A 151 15.31 -1.10 -16.40
N THR A 152 14.66 -2.25 -16.55
CA THR A 152 14.03 -2.75 -17.77
C THR A 152 12.91 -1.86 -18.36
N PHE A 153 12.20 -1.09 -17.54
CA PHE A 153 11.05 -0.26 -17.97
C PHE A 153 11.41 1.13 -18.48
N SER A 154 12.64 1.59 -18.25
CA SER A 154 13.14 2.87 -18.79
C SER A 154 13.20 2.86 -20.33
N ALA A 155 13.41 1.69 -20.93
CA ALA A 155 13.55 1.50 -22.38
C ALA A 155 12.28 1.79 -23.20
N LEU A 156 11.10 1.85 -22.56
CA LEU A 156 9.83 2.20 -23.22
C LEU A 156 9.72 3.69 -23.59
N THR A 157 10.72 4.51 -23.23
CA THR A 157 10.84 5.93 -23.59
C THR A 157 11.66 6.10 -24.89
N VAL A 158 11.04 5.82 -26.03
CA VAL A 158 11.66 6.14 -27.34
C VAL A 158 11.29 7.59 -27.67
N GLU A 159 12.25 8.52 -27.63
CA GLU A 159 12.08 9.88 -28.15
C GLU A 159 12.11 9.87 -29.70
N GLU A 160 11.29 10.72 -30.31
CA GLU A 160 11.27 10.92 -31.76
C GLU A 160 12.59 11.56 -32.26
N PRO A 161 13.04 11.27 -33.49
CA PRO A 161 14.36 11.71 -33.95
C PRO A 161 14.40 13.23 -34.17
N THR A 162 15.24 13.94 -33.42
CA THR A 162 15.72 15.28 -33.81
C THR A 162 16.83 15.14 -34.85
N SER A 163 16.56 15.58 -36.07
CA SER A 163 17.58 15.79 -37.10
C SER A 163 18.23 17.16 -36.89
N GLU A 164 19.53 17.21 -36.57
CA GLU A 164 20.30 18.46 -36.61
C GLU A 164 20.69 18.80 -38.06
N GLY A 165 20.19 19.95 -38.53
CA GLY A 165 20.90 20.88 -39.42
C GLY A 165 20.88 20.62 -40.93
N THR A 166 19.99 21.32 -41.65
CA THR A 166 20.24 22.45 -42.59
C THR A 166 19.08 22.50 -43.58
N ALA A 167 18.36 23.62 -43.70
CA ALA A 167 17.30 23.79 -44.70
C ALA A 167 17.86 23.65 -46.13
N PRO A 168 17.18 22.91 -47.03
CA PRO A 168 16.57 23.57 -48.22
C PRO A 168 15.38 22.79 -48.83
N PRO A 169 14.86 23.19 -50.00
CA PRO A 169 13.85 24.22 -50.28
C PRO A 169 12.40 23.66 -50.33
N GLU A 170 11.43 24.58 -50.28
CA GLU A 170 9.99 24.31 -50.38
C GLU A 170 9.57 23.53 -51.64
N LEU A 171 8.69 22.52 -51.45
CA LEU A 171 7.47 22.14 -52.22
C LEU A 171 7.13 20.64 -52.02
N PRO A 172 5.87 20.17 -52.15
CA PRO A 172 4.61 20.66 -51.58
C PRO A 172 3.90 19.59 -50.69
N GLU A 173 3.14 20.11 -49.71
CA GLU A 173 1.91 19.52 -49.14
C GLU A 173 1.94 18.17 -48.38
N GLN A 174 2.07 18.30 -47.06
CA GLN A 174 1.21 17.72 -46.03
C GLN A 174 0.54 16.36 -46.33
N ARG A 175 1.13 15.29 -45.79
CA ARG A 175 0.30 14.24 -45.17
C ARG A 175 0.09 14.64 -43.71
N ALA A 176 -1.17 14.84 -43.35
CA ALA A 176 -1.60 14.99 -41.97
C ALA A 176 -0.97 13.89 -41.10
N ASN A 177 -0.53 14.24 -39.89
CA ASN A 177 -0.14 13.29 -38.83
C ASN A 177 -1.32 12.36 -38.53
N VAL A 178 -1.46 11.29 -39.28
CA VAL A 178 -2.19 10.09 -38.86
C VAL A 178 -1.20 9.34 -37.99
N ASP A 179 -1.54 9.16 -36.73
CA ASP A 179 -0.76 8.38 -35.77
C ASP A 179 -0.86 6.90 -36.18
N VAL A 180 0.03 6.47 -37.07
CA VAL A 180 0.10 5.11 -37.64
C VAL A 180 1.01 4.27 -36.74
N SER A 181 0.54 3.10 -36.32
CA SER A 181 1.33 2.16 -35.51
C SER A 181 1.47 0.81 -36.20
N TYR A 182 2.68 0.24 -36.12
CA TYR A 182 3.02 -1.05 -36.72
C TYR A 182 3.25 -2.11 -35.64
N GLU A 183 2.72 -3.32 -35.86
CA GLU A 183 2.88 -4.48 -34.98
C GLU A 183 3.51 -5.65 -35.77
N PRO A 184 4.32 -6.51 -35.13
CA PRO A 184 4.78 -7.71 -35.79
C PRO A 184 3.58 -8.61 -36.11
N GLU A 185 3.68 -9.40 -37.18
CA GLU A 185 2.74 -10.50 -37.42
C GLU A 185 2.69 -11.42 -36.20
N ALA A 186 1.48 -11.76 -35.74
CA ALA A 186 1.28 -12.63 -34.61
C ALA A 186 1.83 -14.02 -34.94
N ASP A 187 2.65 -14.58 -34.05
CA ASP A 187 3.05 -15.98 -34.11
C ASP A 187 2.05 -16.83 -33.30
N ASP A 188 1.99 -18.13 -33.58
CA ASP A 188 1.15 -19.09 -32.83
C ASP A 188 1.45 -19.08 -31.32
N PHE A 189 2.60 -18.54 -30.94
CA PHE A 189 3.08 -18.44 -29.57
C PHE A 189 2.58 -17.20 -28.82
N ASP A 190 2.08 -16.14 -29.48
CA ASP A 190 1.66 -14.89 -28.81
C ASP A 190 0.52 -15.15 -27.80
N ASN A 191 -0.39 -16.07 -28.14
CA ASN A 191 -1.49 -16.52 -27.28
C ASN A 191 -0.98 -17.30 -26.07
N ALA A 192 -0.05 -18.24 -26.27
CA ALA A 192 0.61 -18.97 -25.17
C ALA A 192 1.43 -18.04 -24.28
N PHE A 193 2.11 -17.07 -24.87
CA PHE A 193 2.90 -16.07 -24.16
C PHE A 193 2.03 -15.13 -23.31
N ALA A 194 0.81 -14.80 -23.76
CA ALA A 194 -0.15 -14.02 -22.97
C ALA A 194 -0.54 -14.75 -21.68
N VAL A 195 -0.94 -16.02 -21.80
CA VAL A 195 -1.34 -16.83 -20.64
C VAL A 195 -0.13 -17.15 -19.76
N PHE A 196 1.03 -17.45 -20.35
CA PHE A 196 2.28 -17.66 -19.60
C PHE A 196 2.66 -16.43 -18.77
N SER A 197 2.71 -15.25 -19.39
CA SER A 197 3.08 -14.01 -18.70
C SER A 197 2.12 -13.68 -17.57
N PHE A 198 0.83 -13.99 -17.75
CA PHE A 198 -0.17 -13.84 -16.70
C PHE A 198 0.17 -14.69 -15.46
N PHE A 199 0.39 -15.99 -15.62
CA PHE A 199 0.74 -16.86 -14.49
C PHE A 199 2.12 -16.51 -13.90
N GLU A 200 3.07 -16.06 -14.71
CA GLU A 200 4.38 -15.60 -14.22
C GLU A 200 4.25 -14.34 -13.33
N ASP A 201 3.41 -13.38 -13.73
CA ASP A 201 3.11 -12.20 -12.92
C ASP A 201 2.44 -12.59 -11.59
N LEU A 202 1.50 -13.55 -11.62
CA LEU A 202 0.84 -14.04 -10.41
C LEU A 202 1.81 -14.75 -9.46
N ASN A 203 2.71 -15.58 -10.00
CA ASN A 203 3.72 -16.28 -9.20
C ASN A 203 4.75 -15.29 -8.60
N SER A 204 5.11 -14.23 -9.34
CA SER A 204 5.97 -13.16 -8.81
C SER A 204 5.33 -12.45 -7.61
N ILE A 205 4.02 -12.22 -7.65
CA ILE A 205 3.26 -11.65 -6.51
C ILE A 205 3.21 -12.65 -5.35
N ARG A 206 2.92 -13.92 -5.62
CA ARG A 206 2.86 -15.01 -4.63
C ARG A 206 4.19 -15.16 -3.88
N GLU A 207 5.31 -15.21 -4.61
CA GLU A 207 6.66 -15.32 -4.03
C GLU A 207 7.01 -14.11 -3.16
N PHE A 208 6.74 -12.89 -3.65
CA PHE A 208 6.96 -11.68 -2.87
C PHE A 208 6.18 -11.69 -1.55
N ILE A 209 4.88 -12.06 -1.60
CA ILE A 209 4.05 -12.14 -0.40
C ILE A 209 4.55 -13.23 0.56
N SER A 210 5.03 -14.36 0.06
CA SER A 210 5.66 -15.38 0.91
C SER A 210 6.80 -14.79 1.74
N GLY A 211 7.69 -14.00 1.11
CA GLY A 211 8.75 -13.26 1.80
C GLY A 211 8.24 -12.27 2.86
N VAL A 212 7.15 -11.55 2.57
CA VAL A 212 6.49 -10.64 3.53
C VAL A 212 6.07 -11.36 4.82
N TRP A 213 5.54 -12.58 4.71
CA TRP A 213 5.11 -13.35 5.88
C TRP A 213 6.25 -14.06 6.61
N VAL A 214 7.34 -14.39 5.92
CA VAL A 214 8.61 -14.79 6.55
C VAL A 214 9.16 -13.65 7.41
N ASP A 215 9.19 -12.41 6.89
CA ASP A 215 9.64 -11.24 7.64
C ASP A 215 8.76 -10.99 8.88
N TYR A 216 7.44 -11.14 8.75
CA TYR A 216 6.51 -11.06 9.88
C TYR A 216 6.78 -12.15 10.94
N ALA A 217 7.02 -13.39 10.52
CA ALA A 217 7.35 -14.50 11.41
C ALA A 217 8.61 -14.18 12.24
N ASN A 218 9.63 -13.64 11.56
CA ASN A 218 10.91 -13.23 12.12
C ASN A 218 10.88 -11.91 12.91
N GLY A 219 9.71 -11.28 13.04
CA GLY A 219 9.54 -10.04 13.77
C GLY A 219 10.06 -8.78 13.07
N GLN A 220 10.45 -8.90 11.80
CA GLN A 220 10.99 -7.82 10.96
C GLN A 220 9.91 -7.00 10.27
N LEU A 221 8.64 -7.43 10.35
CA LEU A 221 7.48 -6.73 9.82
C LEU A 221 6.31 -6.85 10.78
N ASP A 222 5.47 -5.82 10.91
CA ASP A 222 4.26 -5.88 11.71
C ASP A 222 3.07 -6.47 10.93
N LEU A 223 2.03 -6.88 11.67
CA LEU A 223 0.87 -7.56 11.11
C LEU A 223 0.08 -6.68 10.13
N MET A 224 -0.05 -5.37 10.39
CA MET A 224 -0.81 -4.47 9.50
C MET A 224 -0.09 -4.31 8.17
N SER A 225 1.23 -4.12 8.20
CA SER A 225 2.06 -4.02 7.01
C SER A 225 1.99 -5.29 6.16
N ALA A 226 2.08 -6.48 6.78
CA ALA A 226 1.95 -7.75 6.07
C ALA A 226 0.57 -7.92 5.42
N ALA A 227 -0.50 -7.60 6.16
CA ALA A 227 -1.88 -7.75 5.69
C ALA A 227 -2.25 -6.77 4.56
N VAL A 228 -1.95 -5.47 4.70
CA VAL A 228 -2.25 -4.47 3.65
C VAL A 228 -1.44 -4.75 2.38
N THR A 229 -0.19 -5.16 2.51
CA THR A 229 0.63 -5.57 1.35
C THR A 229 0.02 -6.79 0.65
N THR A 230 -0.40 -7.79 1.42
CA THR A 230 -1.02 -9.01 0.87
C THR A 230 -2.34 -8.72 0.16
N ASP A 231 -3.23 -7.92 0.76
CA ASP A 231 -4.52 -7.56 0.17
C ASP A 231 -4.36 -6.64 -1.05
N THR A 232 -3.34 -5.76 -1.05
CA THR A 232 -2.94 -5.02 -2.27
C THR A 232 -2.52 -6.00 -3.37
N GLY A 233 -1.75 -7.04 -3.01
CA GLY A 233 -1.40 -8.13 -3.93
C GLY A 233 -2.62 -8.88 -4.45
N PHE A 234 -3.62 -9.18 -3.62
CA PHE A 234 -4.88 -9.79 -4.08
C PHE A 234 -5.62 -8.91 -5.07
N ARG A 235 -5.67 -7.60 -4.82
CA ARG A 235 -6.26 -6.65 -5.77
C ARG A 235 -5.52 -6.65 -7.10
N MET A 236 -4.19 -6.75 -7.07
CA MET A 236 -3.37 -6.86 -8.26
C MET A 236 -3.63 -8.18 -9.00
N ILE A 237 -3.71 -9.32 -8.32
CA ILE A 237 -4.08 -10.58 -9.00
C ILE A 237 -5.44 -10.45 -9.69
N LYS A 238 -6.41 -9.81 -9.03
CA LYS A 238 -7.74 -9.54 -9.60
C LYS A 238 -7.69 -8.65 -10.84
N ASP A 239 -6.99 -7.52 -10.77
CA ASP A 239 -6.80 -6.62 -11.91
C ASP A 239 -6.06 -7.32 -13.08
N SER A 240 -5.12 -8.23 -12.78
CA SER A 240 -4.45 -9.05 -13.79
C SER A 240 -5.39 -10.06 -14.45
N CYS A 241 -6.30 -10.69 -13.70
CA CYS A 241 -7.32 -11.56 -14.26
C CYS A 241 -8.24 -10.79 -15.22
N GLU A 242 -8.72 -9.61 -14.80
CA GLU A 242 -9.54 -8.73 -15.64
C GLU A 242 -8.79 -8.34 -16.92
N ALA A 243 -7.51 -7.95 -16.80
CA ALA A 243 -6.68 -7.58 -17.94
C ALA A 243 -6.40 -8.75 -18.91
N LEU A 244 -6.26 -9.99 -18.41
CA LEU A 244 -6.14 -11.17 -19.27
C LEU A 244 -7.45 -11.40 -20.03
N ILE A 245 -8.59 -11.39 -19.34
CA ILE A 245 -9.92 -11.64 -19.93
C ILE A 245 -10.23 -10.67 -21.06
N ASP A 246 -9.82 -9.41 -20.91
CA ASP A 246 -10.02 -8.35 -21.91
C ASP A 246 -8.95 -8.34 -23.02
N SER A 247 -7.91 -9.18 -22.92
CA SER A 247 -6.83 -9.21 -23.91
C SER A 247 -7.29 -9.85 -25.24
N PRO A 248 -6.89 -9.30 -26.41
CA PRO A 248 -7.26 -9.88 -27.70
C PRO A 248 -6.84 -11.34 -27.85
N ALA A 249 -5.64 -11.68 -27.35
CA ALA A 249 -5.12 -13.04 -27.34
C ALA A 249 -6.03 -14.01 -26.58
N PHE A 250 -6.46 -13.63 -25.37
CA PHE A 250 -7.32 -14.50 -24.57
C PHE A 250 -8.75 -14.58 -25.10
N ILE A 251 -9.26 -13.52 -25.73
CA ILE A 251 -10.56 -13.56 -26.41
C ILE A 251 -10.55 -14.62 -27.52
N GLU A 252 -9.48 -14.70 -28.32
CA GLU A 252 -9.32 -15.72 -29.35
C GLU A 252 -9.28 -17.13 -28.74
N ILE A 253 -8.52 -17.32 -27.66
CA ILE A 253 -8.49 -18.60 -26.93
C ILE A 253 -9.88 -18.95 -26.39
N ARG A 254 -10.60 -17.98 -25.83
CA ARG A 254 -11.92 -18.18 -25.21
C ARG A 254 -13.01 -18.54 -26.24
N ASP A 255 -12.88 -18.05 -27.46
CA ASP A 255 -13.80 -18.31 -28.58
C ASP A 255 -13.44 -19.60 -29.35
N SER A 256 -12.33 -20.26 -29.00
CA SER A 256 -11.95 -21.58 -29.52
C SER A 256 -12.77 -22.72 -28.90
N ASP A 257 -12.56 -23.94 -29.39
CA ASP A 257 -13.26 -25.15 -28.91
C ASP A 257 -12.73 -25.69 -27.56
N VAL A 258 -11.73 -25.04 -26.95
CA VAL A 258 -11.10 -25.48 -25.69
C VAL A 258 -12.16 -25.68 -24.60
N TRP A 259 -13.09 -24.74 -24.45
CA TRP A 259 -14.13 -24.83 -23.42
C TRP A 259 -15.05 -26.04 -23.60
N ASP A 260 -15.42 -26.35 -24.83
CA ASP A 260 -16.36 -27.44 -25.15
C ASP A 260 -15.78 -28.83 -24.81
N ARG A 261 -14.45 -28.91 -24.66
CA ARG A 261 -13.71 -30.14 -24.33
C ARG A 261 -13.51 -30.35 -22.82
N LEU A 262 -13.88 -29.37 -21.98
CA LEU A 262 -13.63 -29.40 -20.54
C LEU A 262 -14.84 -29.86 -19.71
N PRO A 263 -14.63 -30.53 -18.57
CA PRO A 263 -15.70 -30.81 -17.62
C PRO A 263 -16.24 -29.51 -17.00
N TRP A 264 -17.55 -29.46 -16.72
CA TRP A 264 -18.22 -28.24 -16.30
C TRP A 264 -18.16 -28.12 -14.77
N ASN A 265 -17.09 -27.54 -14.22
CA ASN A 265 -16.98 -27.28 -12.79
C ASN A 265 -15.93 -26.20 -12.47
N GLY A 266 -16.37 -25.04 -11.98
CA GLY A 266 -15.49 -23.93 -11.59
C GLY A 266 -15.58 -22.72 -12.53
N ASN A 267 -14.60 -21.82 -12.42
CA ASN A 267 -14.53 -20.59 -13.21
C ASN A 267 -14.13 -20.89 -14.67
N ARG A 268 -14.95 -20.44 -15.63
CA ARG A 268 -14.74 -20.69 -17.07
C ARG A 268 -13.38 -20.20 -17.57
N ASP A 269 -13.04 -18.95 -17.31
CA ASP A 269 -11.84 -18.32 -17.86
C ASP A 269 -10.57 -18.93 -17.24
N TYR A 270 -10.58 -19.23 -15.94
CA TYR A 270 -9.51 -20.00 -15.30
C TYR A 270 -9.26 -21.35 -15.99
N MET A 271 -10.33 -22.14 -16.19
CA MET A 271 -10.21 -23.47 -16.78
C MET A 271 -9.69 -23.42 -18.21
N ILE A 272 -10.17 -22.45 -19.01
CA ILE A 272 -9.68 -22.24 -20.38
C ILE A 272 -8.18 -21.91 -20.35
N ALA A 273 -7.73 -21.00 -19.47
CA ALA A 273 -6.33 -20.61 -19.38
C ALA A 273 -5.42 -21.80 -19.03
N VAL A 274 -5.81 -22.61 -18.04
CA VAL A 274 -5.04 -23.79 -17.62
C VAL A 274 -5.03 -24.87 -18.69
N ALA A 275 -6.19 -25.19 -19.28
CA ALA A 275 -6.29 -26.21 -20.32
C ALA A 275 -5.49 -25.83 -21.57
N PHE A 276 -5.58 -24.57 -21.99
CA PHE A 276 -4.81 -24.05 -23.12
C PHE A 276 -3.32 -24.21 -22.88
N LEU A 277 -2.84 -23.88 -21.67
CA LEU A 277 -1.45 -24.11 -21.31
C LEU A 277 -1.09 -25.60 -21.27
N ALA A 278 -1.94 -26.46 -20.70
CA ALA A 278 -1.70 -27.90 -20.62
C ALA A 278 -1.49 -28.53 -22.00
N GLU A 279 -2.22 -28.08 -23.03
CA GLU A 279 -2.00 -28.50 -24.42
C GLU A 279 -0.61 -28.13 -24.93
N HIS A 280 -0.11 -26.95 -24.56
CA HIS A 280 1.25 -26.50 -24.88
C HIS A 280 2.33 -27.17 -24.02
N PHE A 281 1.95 -27.82 -22.92
CA PHE A 281 2.86 -28.55 -22.02
C PHE A 281 2.83 -30.08 -22.21
N GLY A 282 1.95 -30.60 -23.07
CA GLY A 282 1.88 -32.03 -23.39
C GLY A 282 1.01 -32.81 -22.43
N GLY A 283 0.15 -32.11 -21.68
CA GLY A 283 -0.78 -32.67 -20.70
C GLY A 283 -0.70 -31.93 -19.36
N GLU A 284 -1.61 -32.30 -18.46
CA GLU A 284 -1.54 -31.86 -17.07
C GLU A 284 -0.36 -32.56 -16.37
N SER A 285 0.46 -31.77 -15.69
CA SER A 285 1.54 -32.25 -14.82
C SER A 285 1.39 -31.66 -13.43
N GLU A 286 2.02 -32.27 -12.45
CA GLU A 286 2.04 -31.76 -11.07
C GLU A 286 2.71 -30.38 -10.99
N ALA A 287 3.80 -30.17 -11.73
CA ALA A 287 4.49 -28.88 -11.80
C ALA A 287 3.59 -27.78 -12.39
N LEU A 288 2.80 -28.11 -13.43
CA LEU A 288 1.83 -27.19 -13.99
C LEU A 288 0.73 -26.86 -12.97
N ARG A 289 0.20 -27.89 -12.30
CA ARG A 289 -0.87 -27.74 -11.29
C ARG A 289 -0.42 -26.86 -10.12
N GLU A 290 0.80 -26.99 -9.65
CA GLU A 290 1.36 -26.12 -8.61
C GLU A 290 1.52 -24.68 -9.12
N TRP A 291 2.11 -24.51 -10.31
CA TRP A 291 2.36 -23.19 -10.90
C TRP A 291 1.08 -22.42 -11.23
N THR A 292 0.00 -23.11 -11.56
CA THR A 292 -1.32 -22.49 -11.82
C THR A 292 -2.23 -22.43 -10.59
N CYS A 293 -1.75 -22.83 -9.40
CA CYS A 293 -2.56 -22.92 -8.18
C CYS A 293 -3.82 -23.80 -8.36
N GLY A 294 -3.68 -24.91 -9.10
CA GLY A 294 -4.77 -25.83 -9.45
C GLY A 294 -5.40 -26.51 -8.25
N ASN A 295 -4.61 -26.90 -7.25
CA ASN A 295 -5.11 -27.57 -6.05
C ASN A 295 -6.11 -26.69 -5.27
N ALA A 296 -5.77 -25.43 -5.00
CA ALA A 296 -6.67 -24.49 -4.34
C ALA A 296 -7.98 -24.29 -5.12
N ASN A 297 -7.90 -24.07 -6.44
CA ASN A 297 -9.08 -23.92 -7.30
C ASN A 297 -9.98 -25.17 -7.29
N ASN A 298 -9.39 -26.35 -7.35
CA ASN A 298 -10.12 -27.63 -7.32
C ASN A 298 -10.81 -27.85 -5.97
N MET A 299 -10.13 -27.54 -4.85
CA MET A 299 -10.73 -27.63 -3.52
C MET A 299 -11.92 -26.69 -3.35
N LEU A 300 -11.79 -25.43 -3.79
CA LEU A 300 -12.88 -24.44 -3.74
C LEU A 300 -14.08 -24.89 -4.59
N SER A 301 -13.83 -25.33 -5.83
CA SER A 301 -14.87 -25.79 -6.75
C SER A 301 -15.57 -27.05 -6.23
N SER A 302 -14.82 -27.96 -5.62
CA SER A 302 -15.38 -29.17 -5.00
C SER A 302 -16.24 -28.85 -3.77
N PHE A 303 -15.79 -27.89 -2.95
CA PHE A 303 -16.57 -27.43 -1.80
C PHE A 303 -17.90 -26.78 -2.23
N ALA A 304 -17.92 -26.07 -3.35
CA ALA A 304 -19.14 -25.47 -3.87
C ALA A 304 -20.25 -26.50 -4.16
N GLN A 305 -19.88 -27.74 -4.53
CA GLN A 305 -20.86 -28.80 -4.83
C GLN A 305 -21.64 -29.28 -3.60
N ILE A 306 -21.11 -29.06 -2.39
CA ILE A 306 -21.76 -29.44 -1.14
C ILE A 306 -22.48 -28.27 -0.45
N LEU A 307 -22.40 -27.07 -1.02
CA LEU A 307 -23.07 -25.89 -0.48
C LEU A 307 -24.58 -25.98 -0.66
N THR A 308 -25.30 -25.44 0.32
CA THR A 308 -26.77 -25.25 0.22
C THR A 308 -27.15 -23.87 0.72
N SER A 309 -28.19 -23.28 0.14
CA SER A 309 -28.61 -21.90 0.45
C SER A 309 -29.09 -21.69 1.89
N ARG A 310 -29.40 -22.75 2.64
CA ARG A 310 -30.00 -22.66 3.99
C ARG A 310 -29.13 -23.17 5.13
N LYS A 311 -28.09 -23.97 4.86
CA LYS A 311 -27.31 -24.64 5.91
C LYS A 311 -25.83 -24.43 5.69
N VAL A 312 -25.09 -24.37 6.79
CA VAL A 312 -23.63 -24.48 6.78
C VAL A 312 -23.27 -25.97 6.67
N PRO A 313 -22.41 -26.38 5.72
CA PRO A 313 -21.90 -27.75 5.67
C PRO A 313 -21.19 -28.09 6.98
N VAL A 314 -21.65 -29.13 7.66
CA VAL A 314 -20.96 -29.65 8.85
C VAL A 314 -19.97 -30.72 8.40
N LEU A 315 -18.68 -30.41 8.52
CA LEU A 315 -17.66 -31.43 8.32
C LEU A 315 -17.56 -32.27 9.60
N LYS A 316 -17.50 -33.60 9.44
CA LYS A 316 -17.28 -34.48 10.59
C LYS A 316 -15.91 -34.16 11.20
N PRO A 317 -15.76 -34.19 12.54
CA PRO A 317 -14.46 -33.94 13.15
C PRO A 317 -13.46 -34.98 12.64
N ASP A 318 -12.24 -34.54 12.39
CA ASP A 318 -11.13 -35.33 11.85
C ASP A 318 -11.42 -36.05 10.52
N HIS A 319 -12.49 -35.68 9.80
CA HIS A 319 -12.87 -36.33 8.54
C HIS A 319 -11.75 -36.27 7.49
N TYR A 320 -11.11 -35.11 7.40
CA TYR A 320 -9.97 -34.86 6.56
C TYR A 320 -8.65 -35.01 7.33
N GLY A 321 -8.69 -35.42 8.60
CA GLY A 321 -7.51 -35.51 9.47
C GLY A 321 -7.32 -34.29 10.39
N VAL A 322 -6.18 -34.30 11.10
CA VAL A 322 -5.81 -33.29 12.11
C VAL A 322 -4.57 -32.55 11.63
N TYR A 323 -4.68 -31.24 11.45
CA TYR A 323 -3.54 -30.40 11.11
C TYR A 323 -2.57 -30.29 12.29
N LYS A 324 -1.29 -30.58 12.06
CA LYS A 324 -0.23 -30.59 13.08
C LYS A 324 0.86 -29.58 12.72
N PRO A 325 0.68 -28.31 13.08
CA PRO A 325 1.59 -27.25 12.65
C PRO A 325 3.03 -27.40 13.18
N GLU A 326 3.27 -28.18 14.24
CA GLU A 326 4.60 -28.42 14.80
C GLU A 326 5.47 -29.36 13.94
N GLN A 327 4.87 -30.05 12.95
CA GLN A 327 5.62 -30.95 12.08
C GLN A 327 6.36 -30.18 10.98
N ASP A 328 7.58 -30.63 10.68
CA ASP A 328 8.39 -30.11 9.58
C ASP A 328 7.77 -30.53 8.25
N ARG A 329 7.16 -29.55 7.56
CA ARG A 329 6.51 -29.77 6.27
C ARG A 329 7.51 -30.15 5.17
N SER A 330 8.76 -29.66 5.25
CA SER A 330 9.77 -29.96 4.24
C SER A 330 10.17 -31.43 4.18
N ALA A 331 9.90 -32.16 5.27
CA ALA A 331 10.11 -33.61 5.37
C ALA A 331 8.89 -34.44 4.95
N MET A 332 7.75 -33.82 4.63
CA MET A 332 6.51 -34.50 4.22
C MET A 332 6.52 -34.87 2.75
N SER A 333 5.90 -36.00 2.41
CA SER A 333 5.53 -36.33 1.04
C SER A 333 4.49 -35.34 0.48
N LEU A 334 4.38 -35.26 -0.84
CA LEU A 334 3.41 -34.38 -1.50
C LEU A 334 1.96 -34.72 -1.15
N GLU A 335 1.63 -36.01 -1.00
CA GLU A 335 0.31 -36.45 -0.55
C GLU A 335 -0.02 -35.98 0.87
N GLU A 336 0.97 -35.99 1.78
CA GLU A 336 0.80 -35.47 3.14
C GLU A 336 0.63 -33.95 3.15
N GLN A 337 1.36 -33.24 2.30
CA GLN A 337 1.24 -31.79 2.13
C GLN A 337 -0.13 -31.40 1.58
N ASP A 338 -0.60 -32.07 0.52
CA ASP A 338 -1.93 -31.89 -0.06
C ASP A 338 -3.04 -32.19 0.98
N GLN A 339 -2.83 -33.20 1.83
CA GLN A 339 -3.76 -33.53 2.91
C GLN A 339 -3.83 -32.43 3.98
N GLU A 340 -2.69 -31.84 4.38
CA GLU A 340 -2.68 -30.69 5.29
C GLU A 340 -3.46 -29.51 4.71
N ASP A 341 -3.22 -29.19 3.43
CA ASP A 341 -3.85 -28.07 2.76
C ASP A 341 -5.37 -28.28 2.65
N LEU A 342 -5.81 -29.52 2.40
CA LEU A 342 -7.23 -29.89 2.42
C LEU A 342 -7.87 -29.67 3.79
N ILE A 343 -7.19 -30.05 4.89
CA ILE A 343 -7.70 -29.84 6.25
C ILE A 343 -7.91 -28.36 6.54
N ILE A 344 -6.91 -27.53 6.25
CA ILE A 344 -6.96 -26.07 6.48
C ILE A 344 -8.09 -25.46 5.64
N THR A 345 -8.13 -25.81 4.35
CA THR A 345 -9.11 -25.31 3.39
C THR A 345 -10.54 -25.58 3.85
N MET A 346 -10.85 -26.85 4.12
CA MET A 346 -12.21 -27.28 4.40
C MET A 346 -12.75 -26.67 5.70
N ASN A 347 -11.90 -26.50 6.71
CA ASN A 347 -12.29 -25.86 7.95
C ASN A 347 -12.50 -24.34 7.81
N LEU A 348 -11.65 -23.65 7.04
CA LEU A 348 -11.83 -22.23 6.75
C LEU A 348 -13.10 -21.95 5.93
N LEU A 349 -13.40 -22.80 4.93
CA LEU A 349 -14.59 -22.65 4.09
C LEU A 349 -15.92 -22.78 4.84
N GLN A 350 -15.94 -23.50 5.97
CA GLN A 350 -17.08 -23.46 6.88
C GLN A 350 -17.30 -22.07 7.46
N GLU A 351 -16.25 -21.37 7.87
CA GLU A 351 -16.34 -20.01 8.43
C GLU A 351 -16.81 -19.00 7.38
N PHE A 352 -16.29 -19.06 6.15
CA PHE A 352 -16.79 -18.23 5.04
C PHE A 352 -18.28 -18.49 4.74
N THR A 353 -18.70 -19.75 4.83
CA THR A 353 -20.11 -20.11 4.67
C THR A 353 -20.98 -19.55 5.81
N LYS A 354 -20.48 -19.53 7.05
CA LYS A 354 -21.18 -18.88 8.17
C LYS A 354 -21.37 -17.39 7.92
N LEU A 355 -20.33 -16.68 7.46
CA LEU A 355 -20.43 -15.27 7.08
C LEU A 355 -21.55 -15.03 6.06
N SER A 356 -21.60 -15.88 5.03
CA SER A 356 -22.59 -15.83 3.95
C SER A 356 -24.02 -16.11 4.43
N ARG A 357 -24.21 -17.20 5.19
CA ARG A 357 -25.55 -17.63 5.67
C ARG A 357 -26.14 -16.71 6.73
N ALA A 358 -25.30 -16.09 7.56
CA ALA A 358 -25.76 -15.14 8.56
C ALA A 358 -25.79 -13.69 8.05
N HIS A 359 -25.45 -13.45 6.77
CA HIS A 359 -25.36 -12.11 6.17
C HIS A 359 -24.53 -11.15 7.03
N VAL A 360 -23.33 -11.62 7.40
CA VAL A 360 -22.44 -10.90 8.31
C VAL A 360 -21.78 -9.75 7.56
N ASP A 361 -21.97 -8.54 8.06
CA ASP A 361 -21.28 -7.34 7.59
C ASP A 361 -20.01 -7.15 8.43
N LEU A 362 -18.86 -7.48 7.84
CA LEU A 362 -17.55 -7.32 8.48
C LEU A 362 -17.17 -5.83 8.58
N PRO A 363 -16.48 -5.38 9.65
CA PRO A 363 -15.97 -4.00 9.75
C PRO A 363 -14.95 -3.65 8.67
N VAL A 364 -14.25 -4.69 8.20
CA VAL A 364 -13.32 -4.64 7.08
C VAL A 364 -13.32 -6.01 6.41
N GLU A 365 -13.24 -6.02 5.09
CA GLU A 365 -13.29 -7.24 4.30
C GLU A 365 -12.18 -7.18 3.24
N ASP A 366 -11.33 -8.21 3.19
CA ASP A 366 -10.28 -8.37 2.19
C ASP A 366 -10.83 -8.88 0.86
N GLU A 367 -10.03 -8.80 -0.22
CA GLU A 367 -10.45 -9.24 -1.55
C GLU A 367 -10.69 -10.76 -1.62
N LEU A 368 -9.99 -11.59 -0.85
CA LEU A 368 -10.20 -13.04 -0.83
C LEU A 368 -11.55 -13.37 -0.19
N THR A 369 -11.86 -12.80 0.99
CA THR A 369 -13.16 -12.97 1.65
C THR A 369 -14.30 -12.56 0.71
N ARG A 370 -14.19 -11.40 0.05
CA ARG A 370 -15.16 -10.94 -0.98
C ARG A 370 -15.32 -11.94 -2.11
N GLY A 371 -14.20 -12.45 -2.65
CA GLY A 371 -14.20 -13.40 -3.75
C GLY A 371 -14.87 -14.74 -3.40
N ILE A 372 -14.57 -15.29 -2.22
CA ILE A 372 -15.19 -16.53 -1.73
C ILE A 372 -16.69 -16.33 -1.49
N ARG A 373 -17.09 -15.17 -0.95
CA ARG A 373 -18.50 -14.86 -0.68
C ARG A 373 -19.37 -14.92 -1.93
N LEU A 374 -18.86 -14.51 -3.10
CA LEU A 374 -19.60 -14.65 -4.35
C LEU A 374 -19.98 -16.10 -4.66
N MET A 375 -19.06 -17.04 -4.46
CA MET A 375 -19.34 -18.48 -4.59
C MET A 375 -20.24 -19.00 -3.47
N THR A 376 -19.98 -18.64 -2.20
CA THR A 376 -20.74 -19.19 -1.08
C THR A 376 -22.17 -18.66 -1.02
N ASP A 377 -22.39 -17.38 -1.31
CA ASP A 377 -23.72 -16.75 -1.40
C ASP A 377 -24.58 -17.37 -2.50
N THR A 378 -23.99 -17.65 -3.66
CA THR A 378 -24.69 -18.24 -4.81
C THR A 378 -24.79 -19.76 -4.77
N CYS A 379 -23.95 -20.43 -3.97
CA CYS A 379 -23.78 -21.89 -3.95
C CYS A 379 -23.42 -22.47 -5.33
N ASP A 380 -22.62 -21.74 -6.11
CA ASP A 380 -22.27 -22.12 -7.48
C ASP A 380 -20.77 -21.90 -7.73
N ALA A 381 -20.06 -22.99 -8.06
CA ALA A 381 -18.63 -22.97 -8.38
C ALA A 381 -18.29 -22.00 -9.53
N ARG A 382 -19.24 -21.78 -10.45
CA ARG A 382 -19.06 -20.88 -11.61
C ARG A 382 -19.02 -19.41 -11.23
N GLN A 383 -19.50 -19.07 -10.04
CA GLN A 383 -19.49 -17.71 -9.49
C GLN A 383 -18.20 -17.42 -8.72
N LEU A 384 -17.31 -18.40 -8.55
CA LEU A 384 -15.99 -18.18 -8.00
C LEU A 384 -15.18 -17.29 -8.98
N PRO A 385 -14.69 -16.11 -8.55
CA PRO A 385 -13.84 -15.29 -9.40
C PRO A 385 -12.51 -15.98 -9.69
N MET A 386 -11.96 -15.77 -10.88
CA MET A 386 -10.67 -16.35 -11.31
C MET A 386 -9.53 -16.08 -10.30
N PHE A 387 -9.47 -14.88 -9.72
CA PHE A 387 -8.42 -14.50 -8.77
C PHE A 387 -8.49 -15.23 -7.42
N ALA A 388 -9.68 -15.73 -7.03
CA ALA A 388 -9.92 -16.23 -5.69
C ALA A 388 -9.13 -17.50 -5.38
N GLY A 389 -8.94 -18.38 -6.36
CA GLY A 389 -8.10 -19.58 -6.19
C GLY A 389 -6.63 -19.26 -5.92
N PHE A 390 -6.08 -18.25 -6.60
CA PHE A 390 -4.71 -17.78 -6.38
C PHE A 390 -4.55 -17.11 -5.01
N ALA A 391 -5.49 -16.24 -4.64
CA ALA A 391 -5.49 -15.59 -3.34
C ALA A 391 -5.65 -16.60 -2.19
N PHE A 392 -6.43 -17.67 -2.40
CA PHE A 392 -6.55 -18.76 -1.44
C PHE A 392 -5.27 -19.60 -1.36
N GLN A 393 -4.59 -19.86 -2.48
CA GLN A 393 -3.28 -20.51 -2.46
C GLN A 393 -2.27 -19.70 -1.66
N ILE A 394 -2.24 -18.37 -1.82
CA ILE A 394 -1.40 -17.49 -1.00
C ILE A 394 -1.76 -17.62 0.49
N LEU A 395 -3.04 -17.72 0.85
CA LEU A 395 -3.43 -17.97 2.24
C LEU A 395 -2.86 -19.31 2.75
N LEU A 396 -2.88 -20.37 1.95
CA LEU A 396 -2.25 -21.65 2.30
C LEU A 396 -0.73 -21.51 2.42
N ASP A 397 -0.06 -20.77 1.53
CA ASP A 397 1.38 -20.52 1.62
C ASP A 397 1.74 -19.77 2.90
N ILE A 398 0.90 -18.84 3.34
CA ILE A 398 1.05 -18.15 4.63
C ILE A 398 0.96 -19.15 5.78
N HIS A 399 0.00 -20.08 5.75
CA HIS A 399 -0.07 -21.17 6.74
C HIS A 399 1.17 -22.04 6.71
N ASN A 400 1.69 -22.35 5.52
CA ASN A 400 2.86 -23.19 5.32
C ASN A 400 4.15 -22.51 5.78
N SER A 401 4.24 -21.19 5.62
CA SER A 401 5.36 -20.37 6.11
C SER A 401 5.32 -20.18 7.62
N LEU A 402 4.15 -19.82 8.16
CA LEU A 402 4.01 -19.52 9.59
C LEU A 402 3.93 -20.77 10.47
N ARG A 403 3.36 -21.87 9.96
CA ARG A 403 3.14 -23.12 10.71
C ARG A 403 2.47 -22.85 12.06
N ASN A 404 3.13 -23.18 13.17
CA ASN A 404 2.64 -22.96 14.53
C ASN A 404 2.54 -21.46 14.91
N HIS A 405 3.22 -20.57 14.19
CA HIS A 405 3.16 -19.13 14.39
C HIS A 405 1.92 -18.47 13.76
N VAL A 406 1.07 -19.18 13.00
CA VAL A 406 -0.13 -18.58 12.39
C VAL A 406 -1.06 -17.95 13.43
N LEU A 407 -1.16 -18.58 14.61
CA LEU A 407 -1.93 -18.11 15.75
C LEU A 407 -1.43 -16.76 16.30
N GLN A 408 -0.18 -16.39 16.02
CA GLN A 408 0.41 -15.14 16.48
C GLN A 408 -0.32 -13.92 15.92
N ALA A 409 -0.81 -13.98 14.67
CA ALA A 409 -1.56 -12.88 14.06
C ALA A 409 -2.79 -12.51 14.89
N HIS A 410 -3.56 -13.52 15.30
CA HIS A 410 -4.70 -13.32 16.19
C HIS A 410 -4.29 -12.81 17.58
N CYS A 411 -3.19 -13.32 18.15
CA CYS A 411 -2.67 -12.83 19.43
C CYS A 411 -2.27 -11.35 19.36
N ASP A 412 -1.57 -10.94 18.30
CA ASP A 412 -1.16 -9.57 18.08
C ASP A 412 -2.39 -8.65 17.91
N LEU A 413 -3.39 -9.07 17.13
CA LEU A 413 -4.67 -8.39 17.00
C LEU A 413 -5.38 -8.22 18.36
N GLN A 414 -5.51 -9.29 19.15
CA GLN A 414 -6.18 -9.22 20.46
C GLN A 414 -5.44 -8.32 21.46
N ASN A 415 -4.11 -8.34 21.46
CA ASN A 415 -3.30 -7.47 22.31
C ASN A 415 -3.57 -5.99 22.01
N HIS A 416 -3.64 -5.63 20.74
CA HIS A 416 -3.99 -4.28 20.32
C HIS A 416 -5.45 -3.93 20.62
N ALA A 417 -6.40 -4.84 20.40
CA ALA A 417 -7.81 -4.60 20.75
C ALA A 417 -8.00 -4.35 22.26
N ARG A 418 -7.34 -5.12 23.14
CA ARG A 418 -7.37 -4.88 24.59
C ARG A 418 -6.81 -3.50 24.94
N ARG A 419 -5.71 -3.09 24.29
CA ARG A 419 -5.14 -1.75 24.45
C ARG A 419 -6.15 -0.68 24.05
N ILE A 420 -6.78 -0.81 22.88
CA ILE A 420 -7.79 0.13 22.39
C ILE A 420 -8.97 0.23 23.37
N VAL A 421 -9.51 -0.91 23.81
CA VAL A 421 -10.60 -0.95 24.80
C VAL A 421 -10.18 -0.24 26.09
N GLY A 422 -8.97 -0.49 26.59
CA GLY A 422 -8.44 0.19 27.78
C GLY A 422 -8.33 1.70 27.62
N ILE A 423 -7.82 2.19 26.48
CA ILE A 423 -7.75 3.62 26.17
C ILE A 423 -9.15 4.26 26.17
N MET A 424 -10.13 3.59 25.54
CA MET A 424 -11.50 4.09 25.46
C MET A 424 -12.18 4.10 26.83
N ASP A 425 -11.97 3.05 27.63
CA ASP A 425 -12.51 2.97 28.99
C ASP A 425 -11.93 4.04 29.91
N ASP A 426 -10.62 4.25 29.86
CA ASP A 426 -9.96 5.31 30.61
C ASP A 426 -10.49 6.68 30.18
N TYR A 427 -10.67 6.90 28.87
CA TYR A 427 -11.25 8.15 28.38
C TYR A 427 -12.68 8.37 28.89
N LEU A 428 -13.59 7.41 28.66
CA LEU A 428 -15.01 7.53 29.03
C LEU A 428 -15.19 7.69 30.55
N ARG A 429 -14.31 7.07 31.34
CA ARG A 429 -14.28 7.25 32.80
C ARG A 429 -13.88 8.68 33.19
N LEU A 430 -12.84 9.23 32.55
CA LEU A 430 -12.30 10.56 32.87
C LEU A 430 -13.15 11.71 32.30
N SER A 431 -13.89 11.48 31.21
CA SER A 431 -14.70 12.48 30.51
C SER A 431 -16.14 12.58 30.99
N LYS A 432 -16.65 11.63 31.80
CA LYS A 432 -18.07 11.49 32.21
C LYS A 432 -18.79 12.78 32.62
N ASN A 433 -18.09 13.74 33.24
CA ASN A 433 -18.66 15.00 33.73
C ASN A 433 -18.09 16.24 33.03
N ARG A 434 -17.39 16.09 31.90
CA ARG A 434 -16.75 17.19 31.19
C ARG A 434 -17.35 17.31 29.80
N ARG A 435 -17.98 18.45 29.53
CA ARG A 435 -18.57 18.77 28.23
C ARG A 435 -18.02 20.09 27.77
N ILE A 436 -17.67 20.15 26.49
CA ILE A 436 -17.21 21.38 25.83
C ILE A 436 -17.98 21.52 24.52
N ASP A 437 -18.26 22.76 24.10
CA ASP A 437 -19.09 23.02 22.92
C ASP A 437 -18.46 22.52 21.62
N THR A 438 -17.13 22.45 21.57
CA THR A 438 -16.35 21.96 20.41
C THR A 438 -16.27 20.42 20.34
N TRP A 439 -16.79 19.70 21.34
CA TRP A 439 -16.86 18.24 21.38
C TRP A 439 -18.29 17.78 21.67
N ALA A 440 -19.05 17.55 20.60
CA ALA A 440 -20.44 17.12 20.70
C ALA A 440 -20.56 15.72 21.34
N PRO A 441 -21.65 15.42 22.07
CA PRO A 441 -21.88 14.08 22.65
C PRO A 441 -21.87 12.93 21.62
N THR A 442 -22.16 13.22 20.36
CA THR A 442 -22.06 12.28 19.24
C THR A 442 -20.64 11.78 19.01
N ASN A 443 -19.61 12.57 19.37
CA ASN A 443 -18.22 12.15 19.23
C ASN A 443 -17.85 11.07 20.27
N ASP A 444 -18.44 11.12 21.48
CA ASP A 444 -18.27 10.03 22.45
C ASP A 444 -18.95 8.74 21.97
N GLU A 445 -19.99 8.83 21.14
CA GLU A 445 -20.60 7.65 20.50
C GLU A 445 -19.64 6.99 19.51
N VAL A 446 -18.87 7.78 18.75
CA VAL A 446 -17.82 7.23 17.88
C VAL A 446 -16.79 6.44 18.68
N LEU A 447 -16.37 6.95 19.85
CA LEU A 447 -15.43 6.24 20.72
C LEU A 447 -16.02 4.94 21.30
N ARG A 448 -17.31 4.95 21.68
CA ARG A 448 -18.04 3.74 22.10
C ARG A 448 -18.11 2.72 20.97
N MET A 449 -18.46 3.15 19.76
CA MET A 449 -18.53 2.28 18.59
C MET A 449 -17.17 1.63 18.30
N ILE A 450 -16.06 2.36 18.36
CA ILE A 450 -14.71 1.79 18.18
C ILE A 450 -14.43 0.71 19.24
N LYS A 451 -14.75 1.00 20.52
CA LYS A 451 -14.62 0.04 21.61
C LYS A 451 -15.49 -1.20 21.39
N GLU A 452 -16.73 -1.01 20.97
CA GLU A 452 -17.68 -2.09 20.68
C GLU A 452 -17.23 -2.94 19.50
N THR A 453 -16.71 -2.34 18.43
CA THR A 453 -16.11 -3.07 17.31
C THR A 453 -14.93 -3.92 17.78
N ALA A 454 -14.02 -3.37 18.59
CA ALA A 454 -12.90 -4.12 19.14
C ALA A 454 -13.34 -5.27 20.06
N ASN A 455 -14.34 -5.06 20.92
CA ASN A 455 -14.88 -6.16 21.74
C ASN A 455 -15.53 -7.21 20.86
N PHE A 456 -16.55 -6.82 20.09
CA PHE A 456 -17.41 -7.72 19.35
C PHE A 456 -16.64 -8.53 18.30
N TRP A 457 -15.74 -7.91 17.53
CA TRP A 457 -15.09 -8.61 16.42
C TRP A 457 -13.75 -9.25 16.77
N VAL A 458 -13.13 -8.88 17.89
CA VAL A 458 -11.77 -9.33 18.23
C VAL A 458 -11.69 -10.05 19.57
N LEU A 459 -12.34 -9.52 20.60
CA LEU A 459 -12.26 -10.08 21.96
C LEU A 459 -13.38 -11.10 22.23
N ASP A 460 -14.50 -10.98 21.52
CA ASP A 460 -15.60 -11.92 21.49
C ASP A 460 -15.55 -12.76 20.21
N ASP A 461 -15.90 -14.04 20.32
CA ASP A 461 -15.96 -14.94 19.16
C ASP A 461 -17.38 -14.97 18.59
N ILE A 462 -17.69 -13.99 17.74
CA ILE A 462 -19.02 -13.87 17.14
C ILE A 462 -19.36 -15.05 16.25
N MET A 463 -18.37 -15.64 15.57
CA MET A 463 -18.56 -16.71 14.60
C MET A 463 -19.12 -17.97 15.25
N THR A 464 -18.72 -18.24 16.49
CA THR A 464 -19.26 -19.34 17.30
C THR A 464 -20.67 -19.05 17.83
N ASN A 465 -21.07 -17.78 17.93
CA ASN A 465 -22.33 -17.36 18.52
C ASN A 465 -23.41 -16.97 17.49
N LEU A 466 -23.14 -17.11 16.19
CA LEU A 466 -24.12 -16.83 15.14
C LEU A 466 -25.36 -17.74 15.27
N PRO A 467 -26.59 -17.21 15.12
CA PRO A 467 -27.83 -17.97 15.26
C PRO A 467 -28.12 -18.81 14.01
N LEU A 468 -27.21 -19.71 13.65
CA LEU A 468 -27.31 -20.57 12.48
C LEU A 468 -27.87 -21.96 12.85
N PRO A 469 -28.67 -22.58 11.97
CA PRO A 469 -29.18 -23.92 12.20
C PRO A 469 -28.04 -24.95 12.08
N VAL A 470 -27.49 -25.34 13.22
CA VAL A 470 -26.45 -26.37 13.31
C VAL A 470 -27.12 -27.71 13.71
N PRO A 471 -26.87 -28.82 12.98
CA PRO A 471 -27.30 -30.15 13.38
C PRO A 471 -26.91 -30.50 14.82
N GLU A 472 -27.81 -31.19 15.53
CA GLU A 472 -27.56 -31.68 16.88
C GLU A 472 -26.35 -32.63 16.90
N GLY A 473 -25.39 -32.39 17.80
CA GLY A 473 -24.14 -33.15 17.88
C GLY A 473 -23.04 -32.77 16.88
N ALA A 474 -23.19 -31.68 16.11
CA ALA A 474 -22.12 -31.16 15.27
C ALA A 474 -20.88 -30.80 16.11
N PRO A 475 -19.66 -31.06 15.60
CA PRO A 475 -18.43 -30.69 16.28
C PRO A 475 -18.37 -29.18 16.48
N LYS A 476 -17.97 -28.76 17.68
CA LYS A 476 -17.73 -27.36 17.99
C LYS A 476 -16.36 -26.97 17.46
N MET A 477 -16.31 -25.96 16.59
CA MET A 477 -15.05 -25.39 16.12
C MET A 477 -14.28 -24.74 17.29
N PRO A 478 -12.93 -24.75 17.26
CA PRO A 478 -12.13 -23.99 18.20
C PRO A 478 -12.50 -22.51 18.20
N SER A 479 -12.47 -21.87 19.37
CA SER A 479 -12.81 -20.45 19.46
C SER A 479 -11.89 -19.58 18.62
N PHE A 480 -12.47 -18.55 18.00
CA PHE A 480 -11.84 -17.59 17.11
C PHE A 480 -11.25 -18.22 15.84
N TYR A 481 -11.86 -19.32 15.34
CA TYR A 481 -11.27 -20.11 14.25
C TYR A 481 -10.94 -19.27 13.02
N LEU A 482 -11.87 -18.40 12.58
CA LEU A 482 -11.67 -17.52 11.42
C LEU A 482 -10.43 -16.65 11.59
N LEU A 483 -10.35 -15.84 12.65
CA LEU A 483 -9.24 -14.89 12.85
C LEU A 483 -7.92 -15.58 13.19
N LYS A 484 -7.94 -16.77 13.79
CA LYS A 484 -6.73 -17.58 14.05
C LYS A 484 -6.13 -18.17 12.78
N ASN A 485 -6.94 -18.41 11.75
CA ASN A 485 -6.53 -19.06 10.51
C ASN A 485 -6.63 -18.14 9.28
N HIS A 486 -6.97 -16.86 9.47
CA HIS A 486 -7.00 -15.85 8.41
C HIS A 486 -6.18 -14.62 8.83
N PRO A 487 -4.83 -14.74 8.85
CA PRO A 487 -3.95 -13.68 9.37
C PRO A 487 -4.03 -12.38 8.57
N VAL A 488 -4.34 -12.43 7.26
CA VAL A 488 -4.59 -11.24 6.42
C VAL A 488 -5.78 -10.45 6.98
N LEU A 489 -6.95 -11.07 7.13
CA LEU A 489 -8.14 -10.42 7.68
C LEU A 489 -7.90 -9.90 9.10
N ALA A 490 -7.18 -10.65 9.93
CA ALA A 490 -6.81 -10.20 11.28
C ALA A 490 -5.95 -8.91 11.25
N GLY A 491 -4.97 -8.82 10.35
CA GLY A 491 -4.15 -7.62 10.20
C GLY A 491 -4.88 -6.43 9.60
N LEU A 492 -5.81 -6.65 8.67
CA LEU A 492 -6.66 -5.58 8.16
C LEU A 492 -7.63 -5.04 9.22
N LEU A 493 -8.18 -5.91 10.07
CA LEU A 493 -9.03 -5.49 11.19
C LEU A 493 -8.24 -4.67 12.21
N LEU A 494 -6.98 -5.05 12.46
CA LEU A 494 -6.07 -4.25 13.28
C LEU A 494 -5.83 -2.87 12.65
N PHE A 495 -5.56 -2.81 11.35
CA PHE A 495 -5.33 -1.56 10.62
C PHE A 495 -6.57 -0.64 10.66
N HIS A 496 -7.75 -1.20 10.40
CA HIS A 496 -9.04 -0.51 10.51
C HIS A 496 -9.20 0.13 11.90
N LEU A 497 -9.06 -0.66 12.97
CA LEU A 497 -9.24 -0.16 14.33
C LEU A 497 -8.25 0.97 14.67
N ASN A 498 -6.98 0.82 14.30
CA ASN A 498 -5.96 1.85 14.57
C ASN A 498 -6.25 3.16 13.81
N LEU A 499 -6.69 3.10 12.55
CA LEU A 499 -7.08 4.29 11.79
C LEU A 499 -8.24 5.05 12.45
N ARG A 500 -9.23 4.32 13.00
CA ARG A 500 -10.39 4.91 13.69
C ARG A 500 -9.99 5.54 15.02
N VAL A 501 -9.15 4.88 15.81
CA VAL A 501 -8.63 5.39 17.09
C VAL A 501 -7.81 6.66 16.87
N GLN A 502 -6.94 6.65 15.86
CA GLN A 502 -6.09 7.79 15.51
C GLN A 502 -6.94 9.00 15.12
N ASP A 503 -7.93 8.81 14.24
CA ASP A 503 -8.82 9.88 13.80
C ASP A 503 -9.59 10.51 14.95
N ALA A 504 -10.19 9.67 15.80
CA ALA A 504 -10.93 10.12 16.96
C ALA A 504 -10.03 10.85 17.97
N GLY A 505 -8.81 10.35 18.19
CA GLY A 505 -7.83 10.98 19.08
C GLY A 505 -7.30 12.32 18.56
N ILE A 506 -7.02 12.43 17.26
CA ILE A 506 -6.62 13.70 16.63
C ILE A 506 -7.76 14.72 16.73
N SER A 507 -8.99 14.30 16.42
CA SER A 507 -10.19 15.12 16.54
C SER A 507 -10.39 15.61 17.97
N LEU A 508 -10.18 14.74 18.97
CA LEU A 508 -10.23 15.09 20.39
C LEU A 508 -9.16 16.14 20.75
N CYS A 509 -7.91 15.92 20.34
CA CYS A 509 -6.81 16.86 20.59
C CYS A 509 -7.09 18.25 19.99
N ASN A 510 -7.70 18.29 18.81
CA ASN A 510 -8.07 19.51 18.11
C ASN A 510 -9.22 20.25 18.80
N ALA A 511 -10.29 19.52 19.17
CA ALA A 511 -11.46 20.10 19.81
C ALA A 511 -11.12 20.74 21.17
N TRP A 512 -10.23 20.10 21.93
CA TRP A 512 -9.81 20.54 23.26
C TRP A 512 -8.60 21.47 23.28
N GLY A 513 -7.90 21.67 22.16
CA GLY A 513 -6.66 22.43 22.13
C GLY A 513 -5.53 21.84 23.00
N SER A 514 -5.66 20.59 23.43
CA SER A 514 -4.81 19.97 24.46
C SER A 514 -3.39 19.65 24.00
N VAL A 515 -3.11 19.75 22.69
CA VAL A 515 -1.80 19.43 22.12
C VAL A 515 -1.20 20.63 21.42
N LEU A 516 -1.94 21.22 20.46
CA LEU A 516 -1.45 22.37 19.70
C LEU A 516 -1.06 23.54 20.60
N TYR A 517 -1.85 23.85 21.63
CA TYR A 517 -1.60 25.03 22.45
C TYR A 517 -0.38 24.79 23.35
N PRO A 518 -0.29 23.66 24.10
CA PRO A 518 0.94 23.31 24.80
C PRO A 518 2.19 23.26 23.92
N ALA A 519 2.10 22.84 22.65
CA ALA A 519 3.24 22.85 21.73
C ALA A 519 3.76 24.27 21.45
N HIS A 520 2.86 25.27 21.35
CA HIS A 520 3.26 26.67 21.24
C HIS A 520 3.96 27.17 22.50
N LEU A 521 3.44 26.83 23.68
CA LEU A 521 4.08 27.18 24.94
C LEU A 521 5.44 26.50 25.10
N TYR A 522 5.54 25.21 24.78
CA TYR A 522 6.79 24.43 24.84
C TYR A 522 7.88 25.11 24.03
N ASN A 523 7.59 25.46 22.76
CA ASN A 523 8.52 26.20 21.93
C ASN A 523 8.91 27.56 22.56
N ALA A 524 7.94 28.36 23.03
CA ALA A 524 8.25 29.65 23.64
C ALA A 524 9.11 29.53 24.91
N CYS A 525 8.87 28.51 25.74
CA CYS A 525 9.66 28.23 26.94
C CYS A 525 11.09 27.82 26.60
N GLN A 526 11.30 27.04 25.54
CA GLN A 526 12.64 26.68 25.08
C GLN A 526 13.39 27.91 24.56
N GLN A 527 12.75 28.76 23.76
CA GLN A 527 13.38 29.89 23.09
C GLN A 527 13.64 31.08 24.03
N SER A 528 12.79 31.32 25.02
CA SER A 528 12.83 32.56 25.82
C SER A 528 12.74 32.38 27.34
N ALA A 529 12.72 31.16 27.87
CA ALA A 529 12.70 30.91 29.32
C ALA A 529 13.58 29.73 29.77
N GLY A 530 14.55 29.31 28.94
CA GLY A 530 15.59 28.35 29.32
C GLY A 530 15.09 26.93 29.63
N LEU A 531 13.93 26.52 29.10
CA LEU A 531 13.46 25.14 29.26
C LEU A 531 14.36 24.19 28.44
N THR A 532 15.12 23.34 29.13
CA THR A 532 15.98 22.33 28.52
C THR A 532 15.41 20.91 28.57
N ALA A 533 14.37 20.68 29.37
CA ALA A 533 13.75 19.37 29.50
C ALA A 533 13.00 18.99 28.21
N PRO A 534 13.28 17.84 27.58
CA PRO A 534 12.67 17.48 26.31
C PRO A 534 11.26 16.90 26.50
N TRP A 535 10.31 17.37 25.70
CA TRP A 535 8.97 16.78 25.58
C TRP A 535 8.88 15.96 24.29
N ARG A 536 9.45 14.76 24.32
CA ARG A 536 9.61 13.88 23.15
C ARG A 536 8.30 13.59 22.42
N ASP A 537 7.20 13.37 23.16
CA ASP A 537 5.88 13.18 22.54
C ASP A 537 5.47 14.38 21.68
N ILE A 538 5.65 15.62 22.17
CA ILE A 538 5.30 16.84 21.40
C ILE A 538 6.28 17.11 20.27
N GLU A 539 7.56 16.79 20.44
CA GLU A 539 8.56 16.89 19.37
C GLU A 539 8.19 15.96 18.20
N TYR A 540 7.84 14.71 18.49
CA TYR A 540 7.31 13.77 17.50
C TYR A 540 6.03 14.29 16.83
N MET A 541 5.14 14.91 17.60
CA MET A 541 3.94 15.54 17.04
C MET A 541 4.25 16.69 16.08
N ILE A 542 5.22 17.54 16.42
CA ILE A 542 5.64 18.66 15.59
C ILE A 542 6.28 18.17 14.28
N GLU A 543 7.11 17.13 14.36
CA GLU A 543 7.73 16.48 13.21
C GLU A 543 6.65 15.89 12.28
N THR A 544 5.74 15.10 12.84
CA THR A 544 4.74 14.38 12.04
C THR A 544 3.70 15.30 11.40
N HIS A 545 3.22 16.34 12.12
CA HIS A 545 2.17 17.24 11.62
C HIS A 545 2.69 18.49 10.92
N SER A 546 3.99 18.55 10.69
CA SER A 546 4.74 19.69 10.16
C SER A 546 4.72 20.93 11.05
N ALA A 547 5.90 21.31 11.55
CA ALA A 547 6.13 22.59 12.22
C ALA A 547 5.58 23.78 11.43
N LYS A 548 5.75 23.77 10.08
CA LYS A 548 5.25 24.83 9.20
C LYS A 548 3.75 25.06 9.34
N ARG A 549 2.98 23.99 9.57
CA ARG A 549 1.53 24.07 9.75
C ARG A 549 1.19 24.53 11.16
N LEU A 550 1.76 23.88 12.17
CA LEU A 550 1.42 24.12 13.58
C LEU A 550 1.77 25.55 14.02
N PHE A 551 2.87 26.10 13.53
CA PHE A 551 3.37 27.43 13.92
C PHE A 551 3.11 28.54 12.89
N VAL A 552 2.43 28.24 11.77
CA VAL A 552 2.20 29.21 10.67
C VAL A 552 3.52 29.74 10.11
N GLY A 553 4.41 28.83 9.71
CA GLY A 553 5.79 29.10 9.35
C GLY A 553 6.76 28.30 10.22
N ALA A 554 8.03 28.67 10.25
CA ALA A 554 8.98 28.06 11.20
C ALA A 554 8.49 28.24 12.65
N PRO A 555 8.97 27.45 13.62
CA PRO A 555 8.71 27.74 15.03
C PRO A 555 9.20 29.17 15.37
N PRO A 556 8.40 30.01 16.06
CA PRO A 556 8.83 31.36 16.42
C PRO A 556 9.99 31.32 17.44
N SER A 557 10.95 32.23 17.30
CA SER A 557 12.07 32.41 18.25
C SER A 557 11.99 33.70 19.05
N GLU A 558 11.11 34.62 18.67
CA GLU A 558 11.02 35.97 19.23
C GLU A 558 9.71 36.17 20.01
N PRO A 559 9.75 36.85 21.18
CA PRO A 559 8.57 37.17 21.99
C PRO A 559 7.43 37.85 21.22
N SER A 560 7.78 38.75 20.31
CA SER A 560 6.80 39.50 19.50
C SER A 560 5.99 38.63 18.53
N ASP A 561 6.48 37.43 18.20
CA ASP A 561 5.84 36.52 17.26
C ASP A 561 4.96 35.46 17.93
N TYR A 562 5.17 35.13 19.21
CA TYR A 562 4.44 34.05 19.90
C TYR A 562 2.92 34.26 19.86
N LEU A 563 2.44 35.41 20.34
CA LEU A 563 1.01 35.72 20.35
C LEU A 563 0.42 35.73 18.93
N LYS A 564 1.16 36.33 17.99
CA LYS A 564 0.72 36.47 16.60
C LYS A 564 0.54 35.11 15.94
N ARG A 565 1.56 34.24 16.01
CA ARG A 565 1.53 32.90 15.39
C ARG A 565 0.53 31.98 16.08
N PHE A 566 0.41 32.08 17.40
CA PHE A 566 -0.61 31.38 18.18
C PHE A 566 -2.02 31.76 17.72
N VAL A 567 -2.38 33.04 17.71
CA VAL A 567 -3.71 33.51 17.26
C VAL A 567 -3.98 33.10 15.80
N LEU A 568 -2.99 33.16 14.91
CA LEU A 568 -3.15 32.69 13.53
C LEU A 568 -3.40 31.17 13.44
N ALA A 569 -2.75 30.37 14.29
CA ALA A 569 -2.97 28.93 14.36
C ALA A 569 -4.37 28.57 14.86
N LEU A 570 -4.92 29.39 15.77
CA LEU A 570 -6.29 29.31 16.28
C LEU A 570 -7.38 29.77 15.30
N GLY A 571 -6.99 30.16 14.08
CA GLY A 571 -7.93 30.64 13.07
C GLY A 571 -8.23 32.13 13.19
N GLY A 572 -7.37 32.93 13.84
CA GLY A 572 -7.35 34.37 13.67
C GLY A 572 -6.87 34.75 12.25
N SER A 573 -7.44 35.82 11.71
CA SER A 573 -7.04 36.43 10.44
C SER A 573 -5.81 37.31 10.63
N ALA A 574 -4.94 37.37 9.61
CA ALA A 574 -3.83 38.32 9.56
C ALA A 574 -4.30 39.79 9.68
N ALA A 575 -5.54 40.08 9.27
CA ALA A 575 -6.17 41.39 9.42
C ALA A 575 -6.29 41.83 10.90
N THR A 576 -6.28 40.89 11.85
CA THR A 576 -6.28 41.19 13.30
C THR A 576 -5.07 42.04 13.70
N PHE A 577 -3.93 41.87 13.02
CA PHE A 577 -2.65 42.52 13.35
C PHE A 577 -2.30 43.71 12.43
N ALA A 578 -3.25 44.25 11.66
CA ALA A 578 -3.00 45.36 10.73
C ALA A 578 -2.84 46.73 11.44
N ARG A 579 -1.84 47.53 11.03
CA ARG A 579 -1.44 48.80 11.68
C ARG A 579 -2.54 49.87 11.83
N ASN A 580 -3.57 49.87 10.97
CA ASN A 580 -4.60 50.93 10.92
C ASN A 580 -6.02 50.44 11.27
N ARG A 581 -6.15 49.38 12.08
CA ARG A 581 -7.47 48.89 12.50
C ARG A 581 -8.15 49.92 13.41
N ARG A 582 -9.26 50.50 12.95
CA ARG A 582 -10.13 51.32 13.81
C ARG A 582 -10.86 50.39 14.78
N PRO A 583 -10.80 50.60 16.11
CA PRO A 583 -11.63 49.87 17.07
C PRO A 583 -13.07 50.36 16.91
N GLY A 584 -13.78 49.80 15.93
CA GLY A 584 -15.11 50.25 15.52
C GLY A 584 -16.20 49.32 16.02
N GLY A 585 -17.02 49.80 16.97
CA GLY A 585 -18.44 49.44 17.12
C GLY A 585 -18.76 47.97 17.37
N GLY A 586 -18.30 47.40 18.48
CA GLY A 586 -18.90 46.18 19.06
C GLY A 586 -18.65 44.85 18.34
N ARG A 587 -17.73 44.77 17.36
CA ARG A 587 -17.30 43.50 16.74
C ARG A 587 -16.05 42.93 17.42
N SER A 588 -16.01 41.60 17.59
CA SER A 588 -14.98 40.78 18.25
C SER A 588 -13.53 41.31 18.14
N LEU A 589 -12.79 41.25 19.26
CA LEU A 589 -11.37 41.61 19.38
C LEU A 589 -10.50 40.86 18.37
N ILE A 590 -10.88 39.64 17.99
CA ILE A 590 -10.17 38.82 16.99
C ILE A 590 -11.01 38.75 15.71
N VAL A 591 -10.40 39.06 14.57
CA VAL A 591 -11.03 38.82 13.26
C VAL A 591 -10.82 37.35 12.93
N HIS A 592 -11.89 36.57 12.82
CA HIS A 592 -11.77 35.15 12.48
C HIS A 592 -11.40 34.96 10.99
N SER A 593 -10.52 34.01 10.74
CA SER A 593 -10.17 33.50 9.42
C SER A 593 -11.32 32.67 8.86
N LYS A 594 -11.59 32.84 7.56
CA LYS A 594 -12.55 31.98 6.84
C LYS A 594 -12.13 30.50 6.81
N LYS A 595 -10.84 30.20 7.02
CA LYS A 595 -10.29 28.84 6.99
C LYS A 595 -10.33 28.13 8.35
N GLY A 596 -10.76 28.81 9.42
CA GLY A 596 -10.78 28.24 10.77
C GLY A 596 -9.39 27.93 11.36
N PRO A 597 -9.34 27.21 12.49
CA PRO A 597 -8.10 26.79 13.15
C PRO A 597 -7.36 25.73 12.32
N ARG A 598 -6.02 25.66 12.46
CA ARG A 598 -5.20 24.77 11.64
C ARG A 598 -5.17 23.32 12.13
N GLY A 599 -5.23 23.09 13.44
CA GLY A 599 -5.23 21.76 14.07
C GLY A 599 -4.09 20.80 13.64
N LEU A 600 -4.03 19.68 14.34
CA LEU A 600 -3.38 18.45 13.89
C LEU A 600 -4.13 17.91 12.65
N LYS A 601 -3.41 17.27 11.72
CA LYS A 601 -3.97 16.64 10.53
C LYS A 601 -4.13 15.15 10.73
N THR A 602 -5.21 14.59 10.23
CA THR A 602 -5.39 13.14 10.17
C THR A 602 -4.55 12.49 9.05
N THR A 603 -4.10 13.27 8.06
CA THR A 603 -3.62 12.73 6.79
C THR A 603 -2.13 12.40 6.74
N THR A 604 -1.85 11.16 6.36
CA THR A 604 -0.54 10.60 6.03
C THR A 604 -0.62 9.89 4.67
N PRO A 605 0.50 9.65 3.96
CA PRO A 605 0.44 8.99 2.66
C PRO A 605 -0.21 7.58 2.69
N VAL A 606 0.04 6.80 3.74
CA VAL A 606 -0.61 5.49 3.91
C VAL A 606 -2.10 5.67 4.11
N ARG A 607 -2.51 6.52 5.05
CA ARG A 607 -3.92 6.76 5.33
C ARG A 607 -4.65 7.27 4.10
N ASP A 608 -4.12 8.30 3.44
CA ASP A 608 -4.73 8.91 2.25
C ASP A 608 -4.93 7.89 1.11
N THR A 609 -4.09 6.86 1.05
CA THR A 609 -4.17 5.80 0.05
C THR A 609 -5.19 4.71 0.42
N PHE A 610 -5.22 4.30 1.69
CA PHE A 610 -5.90 3.07 2.11
C PHE A 610 -7.14 3.28 2.99
N GLU A 611 -7.33 4.45 3.59
CA GLU A 611 -8.54 4.79 4.35
C GLU A 611 -9.83 4.58 3.54
N PRO A 612 -9.94 5.02 2.26
CA PRO A 612 -11.14 4.79 1.48
C PRO A 612 -11.53 3.31 1.42
N ARG A 613 -10.54 2.41 1.33
CA ARG A 613 -10.76 0.96 1.20
C ARG A 613 -11.11 0.26 2.50
N TYR A 614 -10.44 0.63 3.59
CA TYR A 614 -10.54 -0.10 4.85
C TYR A 614 -11.41 0.58 5.90
N VAL A 615 -11.86 1.81 5.66
CA VAL A 615 -12.78 2.54 6.53
C VAL A 615 -14.08 2.89 5.80
N ASP A 616 -13.99 3.47 4.59
CA ASP A 616 -15.17 3.96 3.87
C ASP A 616 -15.82 2.91 2.95
N HIS A 617 -15.21 1.73 2.84
CA HIS A 617 -15.66 0.62 1.99
C HIS A 617 -15.67 0.94 0.48
N ASP A 618 -14.89 1.93 0.06
CA ASP A 618 -14.66 2.32 -1.34
C ASP A 618 -13.42 1.62 -1.92
N GLN A 619 -12.96 2.01 -3.11
CA GLN A 619 -11.73 1.52 -3.73
C GLN A 619 -10.51 2.37 -3.33
N ALA A 620 -9.43 1.71 -2.91
CA ALA A 620 -8.12 2.36 -2.79
C ALA A 620 -7.54 2.56 -4.19
N VAL A 621 -7.03 3.77 -4.47
CA VAL A 621 -6.33 4.08 -5.71
C VAL A 621 -4.85 4.26 -5.40
N VAL A 622 -4.06 3.22 -5.66
CA VAL A 622 -2.59 3.25 -5.48
C VAL A 622 -1.96 3.92 -6.70
N SER A 623 -1.71 5.22 -6.60
CA SER A 623 -1.04 5.99 -7.66
C SER A 623 0.48 6.06 -7.46
N LYS A 624 1.24 6.30 -8.54
CA LYS A 624 2.69 6.56 -8.43
C LYS A 624 3.01 7.72 -7.47
N ALA A 625 2.18 8.76 -7.43
CA ALA A 625 2.36 9.88 -6.50
C ALA A 625 2.20 9.44 -5.04
N ASN A 626 1.24 8.55 -4.76
CA ASN A 626 1.04 7.97 -3.44
C ASN A 626 2.27 7.16 -3.03
N LEU A 627 2.76 6.28 -3.92
CA LEU A 627 3.93 5.44 -3.69
C LEU A 627 5.19 6.28 -3.36
N VAL A 628 5.45 7.35 -4.13
CA VAL A 628 6.57 8.27 -3.87
C VAL A 628 6.42 8.97 -2.52
N ALA A 629 5.21 9.40 -2.17
CA ALA A 629 4.93 10.04 -0.89
C ALA A 629 5.12 9.07 0.29
N MET A 630 4.66 7.83 0.17
CA MET A 630 4.87 6.77 1.17
C MET A 630 6.37 6.50 1.41
N LEU A 631 7.16 6.33 0.36
CA LEU A 631 8.61 6.17 0.50
C LEU A 631 9.30 7.38 1.12
N SER A 632 8.89 8.59 0.74
CA SER A 632 9.45 9.83 1.30
C SER A 632 9.27 9.92 2.82
N VAL A 633 8.17 9.38 3.34
CA VAL A 633 7.91 9.28 4.78
C VAL A 633 8.70 8.12 5.38
N ALA A 634 8.66 6.94 4.77
CA ALA A 634 9.39 5.75 5.25
C ALA A 634 10.89 5.97 5.39
N MET A 635 11.52 6.73 4.48
CA MET A 635 12.94 7.08 4.54
C MET A 635 13.33 7.91 5.78
N LYS A 636 12.37 8.63 6.37
CA LYS A 636 12.58 9.49 7.55
C LYS A 636 12.01 8.85 8.82
N ALA A 637 11.41 7.68 8.70
CA ALA A 637 10.73 7.02 9.80
C ALA A 637 11.75 6.51 10.83
N ARG A 638 11.54 6.89 12.09
CA ARG A 638 12.19 6.23 13.22
C ARG A 638 11.40 4.98 13.53
N ARG A 639 11.80 3.83 12.98
CA ARG A 639 11.06 2.57 13.08
C ARG A 639 11.80 1.51 13.88
N THR A 640 11.07 0.57 14.50
CA THR A 640 11.70 -0.56 15.24
C THR A 640 12.33 -1.62 14.33
N ASN A 641 11.86 -1.71 13.08
CA ASN A 641 12.33 -2.69 12.11
C ASN A 641 13.27 -2.05 11.09
N SER A 642 14.27 -2.80 10.65
CA SER A 642 15.13 -2.37 9.54
C SER A 642 14.39 -2.45 8.20
N PRO A 643 14.65 -1.52 7.26
CA PRO A 643 14.23 -1.68 5.87
C PRO A 643 14.62 -3.04 5.29
N SER A 644 13.77 -3.66 4.45
CA SER A 644 14.20 -4.85 3.71
C SER A 644 15.09 -4.51 2.51
N VAL A 645 15.10 -3.24 2.10
CA VAL A 645 15.85 -2.73 0.94
C VAL A 645 16.39 -1.31 1.20
N ASP A 646 17.37 -0.88 0.41
CA ASP A 646 17.80 0.52 0.41
C ASP A 646 16.70 1.44 -0.15
N LEU A 647 16.03 2.16 0.76
CA LEU A 647 14.92 3.05 0.41
C LEU A 647 15.33 4.22 -0.49
N SER A 648 16.59 4.67 -0.43
CA SER A 648 17.08 5.77 -1.26
C SER A 648 17.20 5.33 -2.71
N VAL A 649 17.75 4.12 -2.92
CA VAL A 649 17.85 3.49 -4.24
C VAL A 649 16.46 3.22 -4.80
N LEU A 650 15.57 2.61 -4.01
CA LEU A 650 14.21 2.31 -4.43
C LEU A 650 13.44 3.60 -4.80
N HIS A 651 13.54 4.65 -3.99
CA HIS A 651 12.91 5.94 -4.27
C HIS A 651 13.42 6.57 -5.57
N ALA A 652 14.73 6.51 -5.83
CA ALA A 652 15.31 7.01 -7.07
C ALA A 652 14.81 6.23 -8.30
N GLN A 653 14.73 4.90 -8.20
CA GLN A 653 14.20 4.03 -9.26
C GLN A 653 12.73 4.37 -9.57
N ILE A 654 11.86 4.38 -8.57
CA ILE A 654 10.43 4.63 -8.78
C ILE A 654 10.18 6.04 -9.32
N THR A 655 10.91 7.04 -8.84
CA THR A 655 10.73 8.42 -9.29
C THR A 655 11.01 8.53 -10.79
N THR A 656 12.05 7.87 -11.27
CA THR A 656 12.51 7.95 -12.66
C THR A 656 11.75 7.02 -13.62
N GLN A 657 11.32 5.84 -13.16
CA GLN A 657 10.66 4.84 -14.00
C GLN A 657 9.22 5.24 -14.34
N ARG A 658 8.80 5.12 -15.61
CA ARG A 658 7.43 5.44 -16.03
C ARG A 658 6.43 4.41 -15.52
N ASP A 659 6.78 3.13 -15.67
CA ASP A 659 5.97 1.97 -15.31
C ASP A 659 6.71 1.17 -14.22
N LEU A 660 5.95 0.57 -13.31
CA LEU A 660 6.46 -0.14 -12.14
C LEU A 660 6.07 -1.61 -12.22
N THR A 661 6.93 -2.52 -11.77
CA THR A 661 6.58 -3.93 -11.64
C THR A 661 5.57 -4.16 -10.52
N PRO A 662 4.87 -5.32 -10.53
CA PRO A 662 4.03 -5.70 -9.40
C PRO A 662 4.79 -5.69 -8.07
N THR A 663 5.98 -6.29 -8.06
CA THR A 663 6.84 -6.44 -6.89
C THR A 663 7.38 -5.10 -6.39
N GLN A 664 7.69 -4.14 -7.27
CA GLN A 664 8.10 -2.79 -6.85
C GLN A 664 6.95 -2.05 -6.15
N VAL A 665 5.73 -2.15 -6.67
CA VAL A 665 4.55 -1.56 -6.02
C VAL A 665 4.35 -2.17 -4.63
N LEU A 666 4.40 -3.50 -4.51
CA LEU A 666 4.26 -4.19 -3.23
C LEU A 666 5.40 -3.87 -2.26
N GLN A 667 6.64 -3.75 -2.74
CA GLN A 667 7.79 -3.35 -1.92
C GLN A 667 7.61 -1.93 -1.35
N VAL A 668 7.07 -0.99 -2.13
CA VAL A 668 6.76 0.35 -1.62
C VAL A 668 5.64 0.31 -0.59
N VAL A 669 4.57 -0.45 -0.85
CA VAL A 669 3.47 -0.58 0.10
C VAL A 669 3.96 -1.17 1.40
N ARG A 670 4.74 -2.25 1.36
CA ARG A 670 5.40 -2.87 2.52
C ARG A 670 6.21 -1.86 3.33
N GLU A 671 7.13 -1.14 2.69
CA GLU A 671 8.01 -0.18 3.36
C GLU A 671 7.28 1.07 3.86
N GLY A 672 6.32 1.56 3.08
CA GLY A 672 5.48 2.70 3.44
C GLY A 672 4.63 2.42 4.68
N MET A 673 3.98 1.26 4.71
CA MET A 673 3.22 0.79 5.88
C MET A 673 4.13 0.63 7.10
N ALA A 674 5.27 -0.05 6.95
CA ALA A 674 6.21 -0.32 8.04
C ALA A 674 6.91 0.95 8.57
N GLY A 675 7.08 1.96 7.70
CA GLY A 675 7.62 3.27 8.07
C GLY A 675 6.63 4.13 8.83
N GLU A 676 5.35 3.78 8.85
CA GLU A 676 4.30 4.62 9.41
C GLU A 676 3.81 4.11 10.78
N GLU A 677 4.69 4.16 11.78
CA GLU A 677 4.33 3.86 13.18
C GLU A 677 3.27 4.80 13.76
N HIS A 678 2.93 5.86 13.03
CA HIS A 678 1.94 6.85 13.40
C HIS A 678 0.56 6.26 13.75
N HIS A 679 0.20 5.14 13.10
CA HIS A 679 -1.04 4.40 13.34
C HIS A 679 -1.14 3.89 14.79
N LEU A 680 -0.01 3.67 15.45
CA LEU A 680 0.07 3.15 16.81
C LEU A 680 0.19 4.24 17.88
N PHE A 681 0.32 5.51 17.50
CA PHE A 681 0.50 6.61 18.45
C PHE A 681 -0.80 6.93 19.22
N ASP A 682 -0.71 7.02 20.54
CA ASP A 682 -1.86 7.22 21.42
C ASP A 682 -2.18 8.69 21.66
N TYR A 683 -2.96 9.26 20.74
CA TYR A 683 -3.45 10.63 20.81
C TYR A 683 -4.38 10.91 21.98
N ILE A 684 -5.18 9.93 22.40
CA ILE A 684 -6.16 10.10 23.47
C ILE A 684 -5.43 10.27 24.81
N ASN A 685 -4.40 9.46 25.08
CA ASN A 685 -3.57 9.65 26.26
C ASN A 685 -2.68 10.89 26.17
N LEU A 686 -2.21 11.28 24.96
CA LEU A 686 -1.53 12.57 24.80
C LEU A 686 -2.45 13.75 25.15
N HIS A 687 -3.74 13.68 24.77
CA HIS A 687 -4.74 14.66 25.17
C HIS A 687 -4.80 14.81 26.70
N PHE A 688 -4.87 13.70 27.45
CA PHE A 688 -4.89 13.76 28.92
C PHE A 688 -3.62 14.37 29.51
N ARG A 689 -2.44 14.01 28.99
CA ARG A 689 -1.16 14.60 29.44
C ARG A 689 -1.11 16.10 29.17
N GLY A 690 -1.48 16.53 27.97
CA GLY A 690 -1.55 17.94 27.62
C GLY A 690 -2.54 18.71 28.49
N TYR A 691 -3.69 18.11 28.81
CA TYR A 691 -4.68 18.72 29.70
C TYR A 691 -4.23 18.77 31.17
N LYS A 692 -3.47 17.76 31.64
CA LYS A 692 -2.81 17.78 32.96
C LYS A 692 -1.87 18.97 33.09
N LEU A 693 -1.04 19.24 32.06
CA LEU A 693 -0.18 20.43 32.03
C LEU A 693 -1.00 21.73 32.07
N LEU A 694 -2.07 21.84 31.27
CA LEU A 694 -2.92 23.04 31.26
C LEU A 694 -3.52 23.33 32.64
N ARG A 695 -3.89 22.30 33.40
CA ARG A 695 -4.37 22.44 34.79
C ARG A 695 -3.29 22.90 35.73
N MET A 696 -2.07 22.34 35.62
CA MET A 696 -0.92 22.79 36.41
C MET A 696 -0.59 24.26 36.14
N LEU A 697 -0.60 24.67 34.87
CA LEU A 697 -0.39 26.06 34.47
C LEU A 697 -1.45 26.98 35.07
N HIS A 698 -2.73 26.57 35.04
CA HIS A 698 -3.80 27.33 35.68
C HIS A 698 -3.57 27.48 37.17
N THR A 699 -3.30 26.40 37.89
CA THR A 699 -3.02 26.47 39.34
C THR A 699 -1.87 27.42 39.66
N HIS A 700 -0.78 27.42 38.89
CA HIS A 700 0.40 28.23 39.18
C HIS A 700 0.31 29.68 38.68
N LEU A 701 -0.42 29.94 37.59
CA LEU A 701 -0.46 31.26 36.95
C LEU A 701 -1.70 32.09 37.30
N THR A 702 -2.79 31.48 37.79
CA THR A 702 -4.05 32.19 38.07
C THR A 702 -3.87 33.38 39.01
N GLY A 703 -3.03 33.27 40.05
CA GLY A 703 -2.76 34.40 40.95
C GLY A 703 -2.13 35.61 40.26
N GLN A 704 -1.33 35.39 39.21
CA GLN A 704 -0.72 36.46 38.41
C GLN A 704 -1.68 36.95 37.33
N LEU A 705 -2.29 36.03 36.57
CA LEU A 705 -3.19 36.33 35.45
C LEU A 705 -4.45 37.08 35.87
N SER A 706 -5.02 36.75 37.04
CA SER A 706 -6.20 37.45 37.56
C SER A 706 -5.95 38.93 37.87
N ARG A 707 -4.68 39.35 38.02
CA ARG A 707 -4.33 40.77 38.19
C ARG A 707 -4.39 41.54 36.87
N TYR A 708 -4.18 40.86 35.74
CA TYR A 708 -4.22 41.46 34.41
C TYR A 708 -5.62 41.40 33.79
N PHE A 709 -6.30 40.25 33.92
CA PHE A 709 -7.53 39.95 33.21
C PHE A 709 -8.77 39.81 34.11
N GLY A 710 -8.61 39.95 35.42
CA GLY A 710 -9.67 39.76 36.42
C GLY A 710 -9.85 38.30 36.84
N PRO A 711 -10.65 38.04 37.90
CA PRO A 711 -10.74 36.70 38.52
C PRO A 711 -11.44 35.64 37.66
N ASN A 712 -12.21 36.06 36.64
CA ASN A 712 -13.01 35.17 35.78
C ASN A 712 -12.47 35.11 34.34
N PHE A 713 -11.15 35.23 34.15
CA PHE A 713 -10.53 35.18 32.81
C PHE A 713 -10.60 33.79 32.15
N ILE A 714 -10.90 32.75 32.95
CA ILE A 714 -11.27 31.39 32.54
C ILE A 714 -12.54 31.04 33.30
N GLU A 715 -13.65 30.87 32.59
CA GLU A 715 -14.97 30.61 33.18
C GLU A 715 -15.25 29.12 33.35
N ASN A 716 -14.70 28.29 32.47
CA ASN A 716 -14.93 26.85 32.45
C ASN A 716 -13.71 26.06 31.98
N GLU A 717 -13.74 24.74 32.17
CA GLU A 717 -12.66 23.82 31.78
C GLU A 717 -12.35 23.84 30.26
N SER A 718 -13.31 24.22 29.40
CA SER A 718 -13.07 24.30 27.95
C SER A 718 -12.14 25.45 27.55
N GLU A 719 -12.06 26.49 28.38
CA GLU A 719 -11.25 27.69 28.14
C GLU A 719 -9.82 27.55 28.66
N LEU A 720 -9.53 26.46 29.38
CA LEU A 720 -8.21 26.22 29.97
C LEU A 720 -7.04 26.35 28.97
N PRO A 721 -7.14 25.90 27.70
CA PRO A 721 -6.09 26.11 26.71
C PRO A 721 -5.75 27.60 26.47
N PHE A 722 -6.69 28.52 26.65
CA PHE A 722 -6.49 29.95 26.41
C PHE A 722 -5.52 30.59 27.39
N ILE A 723 -5.19 29.92 28.50
CA ILE A 723 -4.14 30.37 29.42
C ILE A 723 -2.83 30.69 28.70
N ILE A 724 -2.50 29.94 27.65
CA ILE A 724 -1.29 30.12 26.85
C ILE A 724 -1.36 31.42 26.04
N GLY A 725 -2.55 31.76 25.52
CA GLY A 725 -2.81 33.03 24.86
C GLY A 725 -2.62 34.22 25.80
N TYR A 726 -3.15 34.11 27.03
CA TYR A 726 -2.99 35.14 28.05
C TYR A 726 -1.53 35.33 28.47
N VAL A 727 -0.76 34.24 28.63
CA VAL A 727 0.69 34.32 28.86
C VAL A 727 1.39 35.08 27.73
N PHE A 728 1.08 34.74 26.47
CA PHE A 728 1.66 35.43 25.31
C PHE A 728 1.23 36.89 25.19
N GLU A 729 0.00 37.23 25.61
CA GLU A 729 -0.48 38.61 25.62
C GLU A 729 0.28 39.48 26.62
N VAL A 730 0.46 38.99 27.86
CA VAL A 730 1.25 39.69 28.88
C VAL A 730 2.70 39.85 28.43
N MET A 731 3.27 38.82 27.79
CA MET A 731 4.62 38.89 27.22
C MET A 731 4.73 39.94 26.12
N ALA A 732 3.83 39.92 25.13
CA ALA A 732 3.85 40.86 24.02
C ALA A 732 3.65 42.31 24.50
N GLY A 733 2.83 42.52 25.54
CA GLY A 733 2.68 43.83 26.19
C GLY A 733 3.96 44.30 26.88
N SER A 734 4.60 43.41 27.64
CA SER A 734 5.85 43.70 28.35
C SER A 734 6.99 44.03 27.40
N ASP A 735 7.14 43.28 26.32
CA ASP A 735 8.16 43.50 25.28
C ASP A 735 7.97 44.84 24.55
N ARG A 736 6.73 45.22 24.21
CA ARG A 736 6.43 46.54 23.63
C ARG A 736 6.83 47.69 24.55
N ILE A 737 6.57 47.55 25.86
CA ILE A 737 6.94 48.56 26.85
C ILE A 737 8.46 48.64 27.00
N ALA A 738 9.15 47.49 27.05
CA ALA A 738 10.61 47.44 27.12
C ALA A 738 11.28 48.11 25.92
N GLN A 739 10.80 47.82 24.71
CA GLN A 739 11.28 48.44 23.48
C GLN A 739 11.04 49.96 23.47
N ALA A 740 9.86 50.41 23.91
CA ALA A 740 9.54 51.82 24.01
C ALA A 740 10.42 52.56 25.04
N LEU A 741 10.84 51.87 26.10
CA LEU A 741 11.68 52.40 27.18
C LEU A 741 13.18 52.09 27.01
N GLN A 742 13.58 51.41 25.92
CA GLN A 742 14.95 50.93 25.67
C GLN A 742 15.55 50.11 26.83
N LEU A 743 14.71 49.29 27.48
CA LEU A 743 15.13 48.43 28.59
C LEU A 743 15.50 47.02 28.07
N GLU A 744 16.62 46.48 28.53
CA GLU A 744 16.91 45.05 28.41
C GLU A 744 16.12 44.30 29.50
N LEU A 745 14.99 43.70 29.13
CA LEU A 745 14.28 42.79 30.04
C LEU A 745 14.91 41.39 29.97
N GLY A 746 15.21 40.80 31.13
CA GLY A 746 15.63 39.40 31.27
C GLY A 746 14.50 38.36 31.04
N GLY A 747 13.55 38.67 30.15
CA GLY A 747 12.37 37.85 29.86
C GLY A 747 11.16 38.10 30.78
N SER A 748 10.01 37.52 30.41
CA SER A 748 8.77 37.66 31.19
C SER A 748 8.77 36.70 32.39
N ASN A 749 8.57 37.23 33.61
CA ASN A 749 8.40 36.40 34.81
C ASN A 749 7.28 35.36 34.64
N MET A 750 6.23 35.69 33.89
CA MET A 750 5.09 34.79 33.66
C MET A 750 5.49 33.60 32.78
N LEU A 751 6.33 33.82 31.77
CA LEU A 751 6.86 32.72 30.95
C LEU A 751 7.85 31.87 31.74
N HIS A 752 8.66 32.47 32.62
CA HIS A 752 9.53 31.70 33.50
C HIS A 752 8.75 30.80 34.46
N THR A 753 7.68 31.30 35.10
CA THR A 753 6.79 30.46 35.92
C THR A 753 6.12 29.35 35.08
N ALA A 754 5.72 29.64 33.84
CA ALA A 754 5.20 28.64 32.93
C ALA A 754 6.25 27.57 32.55
N ALA A 755 7.50 27.98 32.33
CA ALA A 755 8.63 27.10 32.03
C ALA A 755 9.01 26.22 33.22
N GLU A 756 9.01 26.75 34.44
CA GLU A 756 9.21 25.98 35.68
C GLU A 756 8.10 24.95 35.88
N THR A 757 6.84 25.34 35.65
CA THR A 757 5.69 24.44 35.71
C THR A 757 5.81 23.31 34.69
N MET A 758 6.20 23.65 33.47
CA MET A 758 6.42 22.68 32.40
C MET A 758 7.60 21.77 32.70
N LYS A 759 8.69 22.30 33.25
CA LYS A 759 9.84 21.50 33.69
C LYS A 759 9.41 20.47 34.74
N ALA A 760 8.71 20.88 35.79
CA ALA A 760 8.19 19.97 36.81
C ALA A 760 7.23 18.91 36.23
N PHE A 761 6.43 19.28 35.23
CA PHE A 761 5.58 18.34 34.49
C PHE A 761 6.40 17.31 33.70
N LEU A 762 7.51 17.72 33.08
CA LEU A 762 8.37 16.88 32.23
C LEU A 762 9.38 16.04 33.01
N GLU A 763 9.67 16.37 34.28
CA GLU A 763 10.50 15.54 35.18
C GLU A 763 9.88 14.16 35.41
N ASP A 764 8.55 14.06 35.34
CA ASP A 764 7.84 12.80 35.26
C ASP A 764 7.91 12.25 33.82
N GLY A 765 8.75 11.22 33.63
CA GLY A 765 8.99 10.61 32.32
C GLY A 765 7.73 10.06 31.63
N THR A 766 6.66 9.76 32.38
CA THR A 766 5.37 9.34 31.79
C THR A 766 4.68 10.48 31.06
N ASN A 767 4.95 11.74 31.44
CA ASN A 767 4.41 12.91 30.77
C ASN A 767 5.20 13.25 29.48
N ALA A 768 6.51 13.03 29.50
CA ALA A 768 7.42 13.48 28.46
C ALA A 768 7.51 12.55 27.23
N ARG A 769 7.43 11.22 27.40
CA ARG A 769 7.74 10.26 26.31
C ARG A 769 6.91 8.98 26.26
N GLN A 770 5.83 8.88 27.06
CA GLN A 770 5.06 7.64 27.15
C GLN A 770 4.34 7.28 25.85
N GLY A 771 3.89 8.27 25.06
CA GLY A 771 3.24 8.02 23.77
C GLY A 771 4.18 7.32 22.79
N LEU A 772 5.41 7.81 22.68
CA LEU A 772 6.45 7.19 21.87
C LEU A 772 6.85 5.79 22.38
N ILE A 773 7.07 5.62 23.69
CA ILE A 773 7.40 4.31 24.25
C ILE A 773 6.29 3.29 23.94
N ASN A 774 5.03 3.67 24.17
CA ASN A 774 3.89 2.80 23.88
C ASN A 774 3.86 2.42 22.40
N THR A 775 4.09 3.36 21.49
CA THR A 775 4.15 3.10 20.04
C THR A 775 5.13 1.98 19.71
N LYS A 776 6.27 1.92 20.39
CA LYS A 776 7.34 0.92 20.18
C LYS A 776 7.06 -0.42 20.85
N VAL A 777 6.57 -0.42 22.08
CA VAL A 777 6.32 -1.64 22.88
C VAL A 777 5.23 -2.52 22.27
N TRP A 778 4.31 -1.94 21.51
CA TRP A 778 3.26 -2.68 20.82
C TRP A 778 3.67 -3.18 19.42
N THR A 779 4.89 -2.91 18.97
CA THR A 779 5.37 -3.43 17.69
C THR A 779 5.68 -4.91 17.76
N ARG A 780 5.54 -5.58 16.61
CA ARG A 780 5.92 -6.99 16.44
C ARG A 780 7.39 -7.22 16.83
N ALA A 781 8.27 -6.29 16.46
CA ALA A 781 9.70 -6.30 16.75
C ALA A 781 9.96 -6.44 18.24
N TYR A 782 9.32 -5.58 19.05
CA TYR A 782 9.46 -5.60 20.50
C TYR A 782 9.06 -6.95 21.08
N HIS A 783 7.89 -7.47 20.69
CA HIS A 783 7.42 -8.77 21.18
C HIS A 783 8.30 -9.94 20.72
N PHE A 784 8.89 -9.85 19.53
CA PHE A 784 9.84 -10.85 19.03
C PHE A 784 11.11 -10.85 19.89
N HIS A 785 11.79 -9.71 20.03
CA HIS A 785 12.99 -9.57 20.85
C HIS A 785 12.73 -9.88 22.34
N HIS A 786 11.52 -9.58 22.84
CA HIS A 786 11.10 -9.94 24.21
C HIS A 786 11.06 -11.44 24.43
N ARG A 787 10.54 -12.21 23.48
CA ARG A 787 10.54 -13.66 23.57
C ARG A 787 11.93 -14.27 23.42
N GLN A 788 12.81 -13.61 22.67
CA GLN A 788 14.19 -14.04 22.47
C GLN A 788 15.16 -13.56 23.57
N GLY A 789 14.69 -12.75 24.54
CA GLY A 789 15.56 -12.18 25.58
C GLY A 789 16.55 -11.13 25.07
N THR A 790 16.28 -10.50 23.93
CA THR A 790 17.17 -9.53 23.25
C THR A 790 16.58 -8.11 23.19
N VAL A 791 15.58 -7.79 24.03
CA VAL A 791 14.92 -6.46 24.04
C VAL A 791 15.90 -5.35 24.34
N ASP A 792 16.86 -5.57 25.24
CA ASP A 792 17.81 -4.52 25.60
C ASP A 792 18.67 -4.09 24.40
N GLN A 793 18.96 -5.01 23.46
CA GLN A 793 19.67 -4.68 22.22
C GLN A 793 18.81 -3.83 21.28
N LEU A 794 17.53 -4.18 21.13
CA LEU A 794 16.56 -3.39 20.35
C LEU A 794 16.36 -2.00 20.98
N MET A 795 16.23 -1.92 22.30
CA MET A 795 16.02 -0.65 22.98
C MET A 795 17.27 0.22 22.97
N ALA A 796 18.48 -0.36 23.02
CA ALA A 796 19.73 0.38 22.87
C ALA A 796 19.86 0.99 21.47
N SER A 797 19.55 0.25 20.40
CA SER A 797 19.60 0.79 19.04
C SER A 797 18.59 1.91 18.81
N ILE A 798 17.43 1.83 19.45
CA ILE A 798 16.41 2.90 19.41
C ILE A 798 16.84 4.09 20.26
N ALA A 799 17.47 3.87 21.42
CA ALA A 799 17.87 4.95 22.33
C ALA A 799 18.96 5.86 21.75
N ASP A 800 19.86 5.33 20.92
CA ASP A 800 20.88 6.13 20.23
C ASP A 800 20.28 7.12 19.21
N GLU A 801 19.03 6.92 18.77
CA GLU A 801 18.29 7.84 17.90
C GLU A 801 17.47 8.92 18.66
N TRP A 802 17.46 8.88 20.01
CA TRP A 802 16.51 9.64 20.85
C TRP A 802 17.10 10.86 21.55
#